data_AF-A0A4R6S8L7-F1
#
_entry.id   AF-A0A4R6S8L7-F1
#
_cell.length_a   1.000
_cell.length_b   1.000
_cell.length_c   1.000
_cell.angle_alpha   90.00
_cell.angle_beta   90.00
_cell.angle_gamma   90.00
#
_symmetry.space_group_name_H-M   'P 1'
#
loop_
_entity.id
_entity.type
_entity.pdbx_description
1 polymer ?
#
loop_
_entity_poly.entity_id
_entity_poly.type
_entity_poly.pdbx_seq_one_letter_code
_entity_poly.pdbx_strand_id
1 'polypeptide(L)'
;MSTTGRGHATPIPGTPWLVWRAALLRSAGFGADVVERFAAPDLAAAADAHLDGASDRAGFDAAFDAAAADLGRAVYDVVADPRFREAMAWQNLGALSAPLAILRDGPDAPRNANRRRREELVAKYAQRYAAKNDSIGFFGPMCWVSVDADAPAMTGGHGPSLTRKRKVFFEWWALVALAAAIAADGTDGEVKPWLPVTLQPHLTVRGRTLLAPGRPPRELSGAEAAVLGRCDGRRVAAELAAELAAQPDSGFRKADDVYPMLDRFVEQGVLRWEFVLPMNLSAEDALRTQVRRIEGAAGERARAAVDRVVGARDALAAADGPEAVAKAMEQLNAEFVDVTGRAAHHRDGQTYAGRTVVHLDTARDATYTFGGPVLAALAPLEPLLRSTRWLTSELAAVYRATLERLHQDLAAELGSNDVPFDQLLFVAQTSLFGEDLPANEVVKEFGLRWTRLLGVNDLPDGTECLRITTAELNALVDKEFPAPRPGWPMARLHSPDVHLCAPSEEALARGEFSVVLGELHIGMPALDTDFFRVGVEDEAALAAAMRADVPEGRVHPLVPEEWPRQCARNADWMYGEDDIDLGFTAAPGADPDRLVPVTAITVSKVDGELVVRVPGHRDRPLLDLVSDFLGIHAFDTWKLTGTHGHTPRVMVDDLVLLRRSWRCTVAETGLAAVTGERERYLAARAWAHRLGLPERVFIRVSTEIKPCYIDFTSPVYARVLCNMLRSAGPDAGVTISEMLPTPDQAWLTGHDGKRHTSELRLHIVDAVDAVDSVGPGR
;
A
#
# COMPACT_ATOMS: atom_id res chain seq x y z
N MET A 1 -18.74 -5.89 29.23
CA MET A 1 -18.84 -4.45 28.90
C MET A 1 -19.73 -4.33 27.68
N SER A 2 -20.72 -3.44 27.73
CA SER A 2 -21.81 -3.41 26.75
C SER A 2 -21.30 -3.15 25.33
N THR A 3 -21.55 -4.08 24.41
CA THR A 3 -21.30 -3.97 22.96
C THR A 3 -22.16 -2.90 22.26
N THR A 4 -22.96 -2.15 23.02
CA THR A 4 -23.97 -1.20 22.52
C THR A 4 -23.41 0.17 22.10
N GLY A 5 -22.08 0.34 22.01
CA GLY A 5 -21.45 1.64 21.72
C GLY A 5 -20.87 1.84 20.32
N ARG A 6 -20.57 0.77 19.57
CA ARG A 6 -19.86 0.85 18.28
C ARG A 6 -20.72 0.28 17.15
N GLY A 7 -21.65 1.10 16.65
CA GLY A 7 -22.55 0.71 15.56
C GLY A 7 -21.83 0.33 14.26
N HIS A 8 -20.58 0.76 14.09
CA HIS A 8 -19.74 0.42 12.93
C HIS A 8 -19.04 -0.94 13.04
N ALA A 9 -19.11 -1.63 14.19
CA ALA A 9 -18.42 -2.89 14.44
C ALA A 9 -19.38 -3.99 14.91
N THR A 10 -18.95 -5.25 14.80
CA THR A 10 -19.67 -6.45 15.23
C THR A 10 -18.68 -7.42 15.91
N PRO A 11 -19.07 -8.26 16.88
CA PRO A 11 -18.12 -9.11 17.59
C PRO A 11 -17.60 -10.26 16.73
N ILE A 12 -16.36 -10.68 16.98
CA ILE A 12 -15.85 -11.99 16.53
C ILE A 12 -16.28 -13.03 17.57
N PRO A 13 -17.18 -13.99 17.25
CA PRO A 13 -17.72 -14.93 18.22
C PRO A 13 -16.63 -15.68 19.00
N GLY A 14 -16.78 -15.77 20.32
CA GLY A 14 -15.83 -16.48 21.18
C GLY A 14 -14.58 -15.68 21.59
N THR A 15 -14.45 -14.43 21.15
CA THR A 15 -13.30 -13.57 21.45
C THR A 15 -13.74 -12.20 22.00
N PRO A 16 -12.85 -11.43 22.65
CA PRO A 16 -13.13 -10.05 23.03
C PRO A 16 -12.95 -9.05 21.87
N TRP A 17 -12.53 -9.50 20.68
CA TRP A 17 -12.20 -8.64 19.55
C TRP A 17 -13.45 -8.27 18.74
N LEU A 18 -13.44 -7.07 18.18
CA LEU A 18 -14.47 -6.59 17.28
C LEU A 18 -13.94 -6.54 15.85
N VAL A 19 -14.82 -6.60 14.86
CA VAL A 19 -14.49 -6.37 13.45
C VAL A 19 -15.39 -5.29 12.90
N TRP A 20 -14.85 -4.39 12.07
CA TRP A 20 -15.67 -3.41 11.35
C TRP A 20 -16.70 -4.12 10.46
N ARG A 21 -17.90 -3.54 10.40
CA ARG A 21 -18.97 -4.00 9.51
C ARG A 21 -18.65 -3.72 8.04
N ALA A 22 -17.70 -2.83 7.76
CA ALA A 22 -17.17 -2.59 6.43
C ALA A 22 -15.82 -3.32 6.26
N ALA A 23 -15.69 -4.03 5.14
CA ALA A 23 -14.48 -4.75 4.77
C ALA A 23 -14.24 -4.67 3.26
N LEU A 24 -13.09 -5.16 2.81
CA LEU A 24 -12.71 -5.12 1.39
C LEU A 24 -12.40 -6.52 0.85
N LEU A 25 -13.16 -6.96 -0.15
CA LEU A 25 -12.83 -8.12 -0.95
C LEU A 25 -12.01 -7.68 -2.16
N ARG A 26 -10.74 -8.09 -2.23
CA ARG A 26 -9.82 -7.87 -3.35
C ARG A 26 -9.75 -9.15 -4.18
N SER A 27 -9.76 -9.04 -5.50
CA SER A 27 -9.69 -10.23 -6.36
C SER A 27 -8.78 -10.02 -7.57
N ALA A 28 -8.33 -11.13 -8.15
CA ALA A 28 -7.86 -11.13 -9.53
C ALA A 28 -9.01 -10.72 -10.47
N GLY A 29 -8.70 -9.99 -11.55
CA GLY A 29 -9.72 -9.63 -12.55
C GLY A 29 -9.86 -10.63 -13.70
N PHE A 30 -8.91 -11.57 -13.82
CA PHE A 30 -9.01 -12.72 -14.71
C PHE A 30 -9.23 -14.00 -13.91
N GLY A 31 -9.92 -14.97 -14.51
CA GLY A 31 -10.14 -16.26 -13.89
C GLY A 31 -8.83 -17.03 -13.74
N ALA A 32 -8.77 -17.89 -12.71
CA ALA A 32 -7.63 -18.77 -12.48
C ALA A 32 -7.38 -19.73 -13.66
N ASP A 33 -8.40 -19.98 -14.50
CA ASP A 33 -8.29 -20.74 -15.75
C ASP A 33 -7.21 -20.19 -16.70
N VAL A 34 -6.91 -18.88 -16.64
CA VAL A 34 -5.88 -18.25 -17.47
C VAL A 34 -4.48 -18.81 -17.18
N VAL A 35 -4.13 -19.04 -15.91
CA VAL A 35 -2.84 -19.66 -15.57
C VAL A 35 -2.86 -21.17 -15.71
N GLU A 36 -4.02 -21.80 -15.50
CA GLU A 36 -4.17 -23.26 -15.69
C GLU A 36 -4.00 -23.69 -17.14
N ARG A 37 -4.31 -22.83 -18.12
CA ARG A 37 -4.04 -23.07 -19.55
C ARG A 37 -2.56 -23.28 -19.88
N PHE A 38 -1.64 -22.87 -19.01
CA PHE A 38 -0.21 -23.05 -19.22
C PHE A 38 0.35 -24.29 -18.50
N ALA A 39 -0.47 -25.01 -17.74
CA ALA A 39 -0.09 -26.28 -17.13
C ALA A 39 0.12 -27.35 -18.20
N ALA A 40 1.05 -28.27 -17.95
CA ALA A 40 1.35 -29.38 -18.85
C ALA A 40 1.58 -30.67 -18.04
N PRO A 41 0.52 -31.26 -17.46
CA PRO A 41 0.64 -32.42 -16.58
C PRO A 41 1.24 -33.65 -17.28
N ASP A 42 0.93 -33.87 -18.57
CA ASP A 42 1.52 -34.96 -19.34
C ASP A 42 3.02 -34.80 -19.55
N LEU A 43 3.49 -33.56 -19.74
CA LEU A 43 4.92 -33.24 -19.79
C LEU A 43 5.57 -33.47 -18.42
N ALA A 44 4.91 -33.08 -17.33
CA ALA A 44 5.41 -33.31 -15.98
C ALA A 44 5.58 -34.81 -15.71
N ALA A 45 4.58 -35.63 -16.05
CA ALA A 45 4.63 -37.07 -15.91
C ALA A 45 5.77 -37.70 -16.75
N ALA A 46 5.96 -37.24 -17.99
CA ALA A 46 7.05 -37.72 -18.85
C ALA A 46 8.44 -37.30 -18.34
N ALA A 47 8.57 -36.10 -17.77
CA ALA A 47 9.80 -35.64 -17.16
C ALA A 47 10.13 -36.43 -15.89
N ASP A 48 9.14 -36.69 -15.04
CA ASP A 48 9.32 -37.46 -13.81
C ASP A 48 9.70 -38.91 -14.14
N ALA A 49 9.02 -39.55 -15.10
CA ALA A 49 9.40 -40.88 -15.59
C ALA A 49 10.83 -40.92 -16.16
N HIS A 50 11.28 -39.85 -16.81
CA HIS A 50 12.65 -39.74 -17.30
C HIS A 50 13.66 -39.58 -16.16
N LEU A 51 13.37 -38.73 -15.17
CA LEU A 51 14.22 -38.51 -14.00
C LEU A 51 14.36 -39.77 -13.13
N ASP A 52 13.30 -40.57 -13.05
CA ASP A 52 13.29 -41.87 -12.34
C ASP A 52 13.94 -43.01 -13.14
N GLY A 53 14.35 -42.75 -14.39
CA GLY A 53 14.92 -43.76 -15.30
C GLY A 53 13.90 -44.76 -15.86
N ALA A 54 12.60 -44.48 -15.71
CA ALA A 54 11.50 -45.28 -16.24
C ALA A 54 11.21 -45.03 -17.73
N SER A 55 11.65 -43.88 -18.28
CA SER A 55 11.57 -43.58 -19.72
C SER A 55 12.87 -43.01 -20.27
N ASP A 56 13.11 -43.22 -21.57
CA ASP A 56 14.27 -42.66 -22.25
C ASP A 56 14.12 -41.16 -22.53
N ARG A 57 15.22 -40.53 -22.93
CA ARG A 57 15.26 -39.10 -23.26
C ARG A 57 14.35 -38.75 -24.44
N ALA A 58 14.18 -39.66 -25.40
CA ALA A 58 13.38 -39.44 -26.58
C ALA A 58 11.89 -39.27 -26.24
N GLY A 59 11.36 -40.07 -25.29
CA GLY A 59 10.00 -39.92 -24.78
C GLY A 59 9.76 -38.54 -24.14
N PHE A 60 10.68 -38.09 -23.29
CA PHE A 60 10.61 -36.73 -22.71
C PHE A 60 10.71 -35.64 -23.78
N ASP A 61 11.65 -35.74 -24.72
CA ASP A 61 11.83 -34.72 -25.75
C ASP A 61 10.59 -34.56 -26.64
N ALA A 62 9.91 -35.67 -26.96
CA ALA A 62 8.65 -35.67 -27.71
C ALA A 62 7.50 -35.04 -26.91
N ALA A 63 7.36 -35.38 -25.62
CA ALA A 63 6.37 -34.76 -24.74
C ALA A 63 6.62 -33.25 -24.59
N PHE A 64 7.88 -32.83 -24.52
CA PHE A 64 8.26 -31.43 -24.43
C PHE A 64 7.88 -30.65 -25.69
N ASP A 65 8.11 -31.22 -26.87
CA ASP A 65 7.71 -30.59 -28.13
C ASP A 65 6.20 -30.45 -28.26
N ALA A 66 5.43 -31.46 -27.84
CA ALA A 66 3.97 -31.40 -27.80
C ALA A 66 3.49 -30.27 -26.86
N ALA A 67 3.97 -30.26 -25.61
CA ALA A 67 3.62 -29.23 -24.63
C ALA A 67 4.06 -27.82 -25.06
N ALA A 68 5.17 -27.68 -25.77
CA ALA A 68 5.61 -26.40 -26.32
C ALA A 68 4.68 -25.89 -27.44
N ALA A 69 4.12 -26.78 -28.26
CA ALA A 69 3.12 -26.43 -29.26
C ALA A 69 1.80 -26.02 -28.61
N ASP A 70 1.35 -26.77 -27.61
CA ASP A 70 0.12 -26.45 -26.85
C ASP A 70 0.24 -25.13 -26.09
N LEU A 71 1.40 -24.87 -25.46
CA LEU A 71 1.71 -23.57 -24.88
C LEU A 71 1.60 -22.44 -25.91
N GLY A 72 2.06 -22.66 -27.13
CA GLY A 72 1.97 -21.69 -28.23
C GLY A 72 0.52 -21.30 -28.56
N ARG A 73 -0.39 -22.28 -28.59
CA ARG A 73 -1.84 -22.08 -28.77
C ARG A 73 -2.46 -21.41 -27.54
N ALA A 74 -2.15 -21.88 -26.34
CA ALA A 74 -2.67 -21.31 -25.09
C ALA A 74 -2.29 -19.83 -24.93
N VAL A 75 -1.03 -19.47 -25.24
CA VAL A 75 -0.58 -18.07 -25.24
C VAL A 75 -1.32 -17.26 -26.30
N TYR A 76 -1.57 -17.82 -27.49
CA TYR A 76 -2.36 -17.16 -28.53
C TYR A 76 -3.79 -16.87 -28.05
N ASP A 77 -4.47 -17.85 -27.46
CA ASP A 77 -5.82 -17.69 -26.94
C ASP A 77 -5.92 -16.62 -25.85
N VAL A 78 -4.93 -16.59 -24.93
CA VAL A 78 -4.86 -15.56 -23.89
C VAL A 78 -4.70 -14.16 -24.48
N VAL A 79 -3.85 -13.98 -25.49
CA VAL A 79 -3.68 -12.65 -26.12
C VAL A 79 -4.80 -12.30 -27.10
N ALA A 80 -5.57 -13.28 -27.55
CA ALA A 80 -6.76 -13.06 -28.37
C ALA A 80 -7.89 -12.40 -27.56
N ASP A 81 -7.95 -12.63 -26.24
CA ASP A 81 -8.85 -11.90 -25.34
C ASP A 81 -8.52 -10.39 -25.38
N PRO A 82 -9.43 -9.53 -25.90
CA PRO A 82 -9.21 -8.08 -25.93
C PRO A 82 -9.03 -7.50 -24.52
N ARG A 83 -9.67 -8.06 -23.49
CA ARG A 83 -9.50 -7.59 -22.10
C ARG A 83 -8.07 -7.79 -21.61
N PHE A 84 -7.42 -8.90 -21.98
CA PHE A 84 -6.04 -9.16 -21.60
C PHE A 84 -5.09 -8.12 -22.19
N ARG A 85 -5.29 -7.80 -23.47
CA ARG A 85 -4.54 -6.75 -24.14
C ARG A 85 -4.85 -5.37 -23.54
N GLU A 86 -6.10 -5.07 -23.22
CA GLU A 86 -6.47 -3.80 -22.60
C GLU A 86 -5.80 -3.64 -21.22
N ALA A 87 -5.79 -4.69 -20.40
CA ALA A 87 -5.09 -4.70 -19.11
C ALA A 87 -3.59 -4.44 -19.29
N MET A 88 -2.95 -5.08 -20.28
CA MET A 88 -1.55 -4.78 -20.63
C MET A 88 -1.36 -3.34 -21.11
N ALA A 89 -2.29 -2.76 -21.87
CA ALA A 89 -2.23 -1.37 -22.33
C ALA A 89 -2.21 -0.38 -21.16
N TRP A 90 -3.11 -0.59 -20.18
CA TRP A 90 -3.17 0.20 -18.95
C TRP A 90 -1.92 0.05 -18.09
N GLN A 91 -1.38 -1.16 -17.97
CA GLN A 91 -0.23 -1.39 -17.11
C GLN A 91 1.11 -0.97 -17.74
N ASN A 92 1.30 -1.24 -19.04
CA ASN A 92 2.52 -0.97 -19.76
C ASN A 92 2.27 -0.98 -21.28
N LEU A 93 2.02 0.22 -21.83
CA LEU A 93 1.78 0.42 -23.26
C LEU A 93 2.86 -0.22 -24.15
N GLY A 94 4.14 -0.09 -23.79
CA GLY A 94 5.26 -0.67 -24.55
C GLY A 94 5.26 -2.21 -24.60
N ALA A 95 4.63 -2.86 -23.62
CA ALA A 95 4.52 -4.31 -23.59
C ALA A 95 3.52 -4.88 -24.61
N LEU A 96 2.63 -4.05 -25.20
CA LEU A 96 1.64 -4.48 -26.21
C LEU A 96 2.26 -5.00 -27.51
N SER A 97 3.49 -4.62 -27.81
CA SER A 97 4.19 -5.12 -28.99
C SER A 97 4.30 -6.65 -29.03
N ALA A 98 4.38 -7.30 -27.86
CA ALA A 98 4.46 -8.75 -27.75
C ALA A 98 3.15 -9.48 -28.10
N PRO A 99 2.00 -9.20 -27.46
CA PRO A 99 0.73 -9.83 -27.81
C PRO A 99 0.30 -9.54 -29.26
N LEU A 100 0.51 -8.32 -29.77
CA LEU A 100 0.17 -7.97 -31.16
C LEU A 100 0.99 -8.79 -32.16
N ALA A 101 2.28 -8.99 -31.89
CA ALA A 101 3.11 -9.81 -32.75
C ALA A 101 2.72 -11.30 -32.69
N ILE A 102 2.32 -11.83 -31.52
CA ILE A 102 1.79 -13.19 -31.39
C ILE A 102 0.52 -13.37 -32.23
N LEU A 103 -0.41 -12.41 -32.16
CA LEU A 103 -1.67 -12.46 -32.93
C LEU A 103 -1.40 -12.45 -34.44
N ARG A 104 -0.49 -11.58 -34.89
CA ARG A 104 -0.09 -11.51 -36.30
C ARG A 104 0.58 -12.80 -36.78
N ASP A 105 1.48 -13.35 -35.97
CA ASP A 105 2.26 -14.53 -36.35
C ASP A 105 1.38 -15.81 -36.34
N GLY A 106 0.31 -15.83 -35.55
CA GLY A 106 -0.63 -16.95 -35.44
C GLY A 106 -0.28 -17.96 -34.32
N PRO A 107 -1.19 -18.93 -34.05
CA PRO A 107 -1.00 -19.94 -33.01
C PRO A 107 0.10 -20.96 -33.37
N ASP A 108 0.18 -21.36 -34.64
CA ASP A 108 1.12 -22.40 -35.13
C ASP A 108 2.45 -21.84 -35.68
N ALA A 109 2.78 -20.58 -35.34
CA ALA A 109 4.01 -19.93 -35.81
C ALA A 109 5.28 -20.69 -35.33
N PRO A 110 6.36 -20.77 -36.15
CA PRO A 110 7.60 -21.39 -35.73
C PRO A 110 8.20 -20.79 -34.45
N ARG A 111 8.57 -21.66 -33.50
CA ARG A 111 8.99 -21.26 -32.15
C ARG A 111 10.49 -20.93 -32.07
N ASN A 112 10.83 -19.69 -32.37
CA ASN A 112 12.19 -19.14 -32.24
C ASN A 112 12.43 -18.43 -30.89
N ALA A 113 13.63 -17.88 -30.69
CA ALA A 113 14.00 -17.16 -29.45
C ALA A 113 13.09 -15.96 -29.14
N ASN A 114 12.66 -15.22 -30.18
CA ASN A 114 11.76 -14.08 -30.01
C ASN A 114 10.36 -14.53 -29.59
N ARG A 115 9.81 -15.59 -30.21
CA ARG A 115 8.52 -16.16 -29.80
C ARG A 115 8.56 -16.60 -28.34
N ARG A 116 9.63 -17.29 -27.91
CA ARG A 116 9.83 -17.68 -26.51
C ARG A 116 9.87 -16.48 -25.54
N ARG A 117 10.58 -15.40 -25.89
CA ARG A 117 10.61 -14.19 -25.06
C ARG A 117 9.22 -13.55 -24.92
N ARG A 118 8.41 -13.55 -25.99
CA ARG A 118 7.03 -13.02 -25.95
C ARG A 118 6.11 -13.89 -25.12
N GLU A 119 6.18 -15.22 -25.26
CA GLU A 119 5.45 -16.17 -24.39
C GLU A 119 5.78 -15.95 -22.91
N GLU A 120 7.05 -15.78 -22.58
CA GLU A 120 7.48 -15.51 -21.20
C GLU A 120 6.89 -14.21 -20.66
N LEU A 121 6.87 -13.15 -21.48
CA LEU A 121 6.25 -11.88 -21.10
C LEU A 121 4.75 -12.05 -20.84
N VAL A 122 4.02 -12.71 -21.75
CA VAL A 122 2.59 -12.99 -21.59
C VAL A 122 2.33 -13.81 -20.33
N ALA A 123 3.13 -14.85 -20.07
CA ALA A 123 2.99 -15.69 -18.88
C ALA A 123 3.20 -14.90 -17.56
N LYS A 124 4.11 -13.92 -17.54
CA LYS A 124 4.33 -13.01 -16.41
C LYS A 124 3.11 -12.12 -16.14
N TYR A 125 2.47 -11.58 -17.18
CA TYR A 125 1.24 -10.79 -17.02
C TYR A 125 0.04 -11.68 -16.64
N ALA A 126 -0.10 -12.85 -17.26
CA ALA A 126 -1.15 -13.81 -16.95
C ALA A 126 -1.18 -14.19 -15.46
N GLN A 127 -0.03 -14.53 -14.88
CA GLN A 127 0.01 -14.83 -13.44
C GLN A 127 -0.33 -13.63 -12.56
N ARG A 128 0.05 -12.41 -12.99
CA ARG A 128 -0.27 -11.20 -12.24
C ARG A 128 -1.77 -10.93 -12.24
N TYR A 129 -2.43 -11.19 -13.35
CA TYR A 129 -3.85 -10.86 -13.56
C TYR A 129 -4.82 -11.93 -13.05
N ALA A 130 -4.36 -13.17 -12.86
CA ALA A 130 -5.20 -14.32 -12.52
C ALA A 130 -4.85 -15.02 -11.19
N ALA A 131 -3.64 -14.84 -10.66
CA ALA A 131 -3.18 -15.51 -9.45
C ALA A 131 -2.75 -14.56 -8.32
N LYS A 132 -2.86 -13.24 -8.53
CA LYS A 132 -2.51 -12.21 -7.53
C LYS A 132 -3.69 -11.26 -7.35
N ASN A 133 -4.00 -10.94 -6.10
CA ASN A 133 -5.10 -10.03 -5.75
C ASN A 133 -4.63 -8.58 -5.66
N ASP A 134 -3.73 -8.16 -6.56
CA ASP A 134 -3.25 -6.77 -6.61
C ASP A 134 -4.41 -5.84 -6.98
N SER A 135 -4.52 -4.66 -6.37
CA SER A 135 -5.53 -3.67 -6.74
C SER A 135 -5.02 -2.75 -7.86
N ILE A 136 -5.35 -3.05 -9.11
CA ILE A 136 -4.74 -2.43 -10.31
C ILE A 136 -5.73 -2.28 -11.47
N GLY A 137 -6.88 -1.67 -11.24
CA GLY A 137 -7.92 -1.52 -12.27
C GLY A 137 -8.80 -2.77 -12.42
N PHE A 138 -9.44 -2.99 -13.58
CA PHE A 138 -10.40 -4.09 -13.74
C PHE A 138 -9.77 -5.48 -13.70
N PHE A 139 -8.44 -5.56 -13.86
CA PHE A 139 -7.64 -6.78 -13.77
C PHE A 139 -7.13 -7.05 -12.34
N GLY A 140 -7.59 -6.23 -11.39
CA GLY A 140 -7.42 -6.35 -9.96
C GLY A 140 -8.49 -5.53 -9.24
N PRO A 141 -9.79 -5.85 -9.42
CA PRO A 141 -10.88 -5.00 -8.93
C PRO A 141 -11.09 -5.20 -7.43
N MET A 142 -11.74 -4.23 -6.80
CA MET A 142 -12.03 -4.22 -5.37
C MET A 142 -13.53 -4.20 -5.12
N CYS A 143 -13.98 -4.84 -4.05
CA CYS A 143 -15.37 -4.81 -3.64
C CYS A 143 -15.44 -4.44 -2.15
N TRP A 144 -16.08 -3.31 -1.83
CA TRP A 144 -16.54 -3.11 -0.46
C TRP A 144 -17.63 -4.13 -0.16
N VAL A 145 -17.52 -4.76 1.00
CA VAL A 145 -18.44 -5.81 1.48
C VAL A 145 -18.87 -5.50 2.91
N SER A 146 -19.96 -6.13 3.33
CA SER A 146 -20.45 -6.02 4.69
C SER A 146 -20.08 -7.23 5.53
N VAL A 147 -19.98 -7.03 6.84
CA VAL A 147 -19.69 -8.07 7.83
C VAL A 147 -20.70 -7.96 8.96
N ASP A 148 -21.30 -9.08 9.36
CA ASP A 148 -22.29 -9.09 10.45
C ASP A 148 -22.34 -10.43 11.19
N ALA A 149 -22.02 -10.44 12.49
CA ALA A 149 -22.05 -11.66 13.31
C ALA A 149 -23.43 -12.36 13.33
N ASP A 150 -24.52 -11.64 13.08
CA ASP A 150 -25.87 -12.19 13.08
C ASP A 150 -26.31 -12.74 11.71
N ALA A 151 -25.52 -12.53 10.65
CA ALA A 151 -25.81 -13.01 9.30
C ALA A 151 -25.35 -14.47 9.05
N PRO A 152 -25.90 -15.16 8.03
CA PRO A 152 -25.37 -16.44 7.54
C PRO A 152 -23.93 -16.34 7.04
N ALA A 153 -23.26 -17.47 6.82
CA ALA A 153 -21.84 -17.51 6.39
C ALA A 153 -21.52 -16.54 5.25
N MET A 154 -22.33 -16.56 4.20
CA MET A 154 -22.29 -15.56 3.15
C MET A 154 -23.68 -15.36 2.54
N THR A 155 -23.99 -14.12 2.19
CA THR A 155 -25.10 -13.77 1.30
C THR A 155 -24.61 -12.82 0.20
N GLY A 156 -25.39 -12.71 -0.88
CA GLY A 156 -25.06 -11.87 -2.03
C GLY A 156 -24.52 -12.66 -3.23
N GLY A 157 -23.81 -11.98 -4.12
CA GLY A 157 -23.33 -12.54 -5.39
C GLY A 157 -22.72 -11.48 -6.31
N HIS A 158 -22.25 -11.92 -7.48
CA HIS A 158 -21.76 -11.03 -8.53
C HIS A 158 -22.93 -10.34 -9.27
N GLY A 159 -22.67 -9.13 -9.78
CA GLY A 159 -23.57 -8.45 -10.70
C GLY A 159 -23.43 -8.94 -12.15
N PRO A 160 -24.09 -8.28 -13.12
CA PRO A 160 -24.05 -8.67 -14.53
C PRO A 160 -22.70 -8.39 -15.24
N SER A 161 -21.78 -7.64 -14.62
CA SER A 161 -20.48 -7.27 -15.19
C SER A 161 -19.32 -7.65 -14.28
N LEU A 162 -18.06 -7.41 -14.72
CA LEU A 162 -16.89 -7.56 -13.83
C LEU A 162 -16.74 -6.36 -12.88
N THR A 163 -16.98 -5.15 -13.37
CA THR A 163 -16.81 -3.89 -12.63
C THR A 163 -18.04 -3.01 -12.75
N ARG A 164 -18.53 -2.48 -11.63
CA ARG A 164 -19.65 -1.52 -11.59
C ARG A 164 -19.19 -0.07 -11.76
N LYS A 165 -17.92 0.21 -11.43
CA LYS A 165 -17.32 1.55 -11.51
C LYS A 165 -15.88 1.45 -11.98
N ARG A 166 -15.50 2.35 -12.89
CA ARG A 166 -14.15 2.55 -13.42
C ARG A 166 -13.83 4.04 -13.28
N LYS A 167 -12.69 4.39 -12.67
CA LYS A 167 -12.26 5.78 -12.52
C LYS A 167 -10.79 5.91 -12.88
N VAL A 168 -10.50 6.89 -13.74
CA VAL A 168 -9.15 7.24 -14.17
C VAL A 168 -8.75 8.50 -13.41
N PHE A 169 -7.67 8.42 -12.66
CA PHE A 169 -7.12 9.54 -11.91
C PHE A 169 -5.77 9.94 -12.49
N PHE A 170 -5.44 11.22 -12.39
CA PHE A 170 -4.07 11.65 -12.58
C PHE A 170 -3.18 11.16 -11.45
N GLU A 171 -1.94 10.80 -11.77
CA GLU A 171 -0.90 10.73 -10.76
C GLU A 171 -0.59 12.15 -10.25
N TRP A 172 -0.33 12.29 -8.95
CA TRP A 172 -0.13 13.61 -8.34
C TRP A 172 1.05 14.38 -8.95
N TRP A 173 2.15 13.69 -9.27
CA TRP A 173 3.30 14.33 -9.92
C TRP A 173 2.94 14.97 -11.27
N ALA A 174 1.98 14.39 -12.01
CA ALA A 174 1.54 14.92 -13.28
C ALA A 174 0.74 16.21 -13.09
N LEU A 175 -0.10 16.27 -12.06
CA LEU A 175 -0.82 17.49 -11.69
C LEU A 175 0.14 18.58 -11.20
N VAL A 176 1.17 18.23 -10.44
CA VAL A 176 2.23 19.17 -10.04
C VAL A 176 2.99 19.70 -11.24
N ALA A 177 3.35 18.85 -12.19
CA ALA A 177 4.01 19.28 -13.43
C ALA A 177 3.12 20.21 -14.26
N LEU A 178 1.82 19.91 -14.37
CA LEU A 178 0.84 20.78 -15.03
C LEU A 178 0.70 22.13 -14.31
N ALA A 179 0.60 22.10 -12.98
CA ALA A 179 0.52 23.30 -12.15
C ALA A 179 1.78 24.17 -12.30
N ALA A 180 2.97 23.58 -12.30
CA ALA A 180 4.23 24.28 -12.52
C ALA A 180 4.31 24.91 -13.91
N ALA A 181 3.86 24.20 -14.95
CA ALA A 181 3.82 24.73 -16.32
C ALA A 181 2.87 25.93 -16.43
N ILE A 182 1.69 25.86 -15.81
CA ILE A 182 0.74 26.99 -15.75
C ILE A 182 1.34 28.17 -14.99
N ALA A 183 2.02 27.93 -13.86
CA ALA A 183 2.66 28.98 -13.07
C ALA A 183 3.80 29.68 -13.84
N ALA A 184 4.44 28.98 -14.78
CA ALA A 184 5.50 29.50 -15.63
C ALA A 184 5.01 30.11 -16.96
N ASP A 185 3.74 29.94 -17.33
CA ASP A 185 3.19 30.41 -18.60
C ASP A 185 2.94 31.93 -18.62
N GLY A 186 3.33 32.59 -19.72
CA GLY A 186 3.15 34.02 -19.96
C GLY A 186 4.43 34.86 -19.94
N THR A 187 4.33 36.11 -20.40
CA THR A 187 5.38 37.14 -20.29
C THR A 187 5.30 37.79 -18.90
N ASP A 188 6.41 37.85 -18.17
CA ASP A 188 6.54 38.57 -16.89
C ASP A 188 5.65 38.10 -15.72
N GLY A 189 5.36 36.79 -15.61
CA GLY A 189 4.80 36.22 -14.38
C GLY A 189 3.34 36.58 -14.07
N GLU A 190 2.52 36.81 -15.11
CA GLU A 190 1.09 37.18 -14.99
C GLU A 190 0.25 36.25 -14.10
N VAL A 191 0.62 34.97 -13.99
CA VAL A 191 -0.07 33.97 -13.17
C VAL A 191 0.30 34.09 -11.69
N LYS A 192 1.55 34.46 -11.37
CA LYS A 192 2.11 34.45 -10.02
C LYS A 192 1.26 35.22 -9.00
N PRO A 193 0.75 36.44 -9.29
CA PRO A 193 -0.14 37.17 -8.39
C PRO A 193 -1.41 36.40 -7.97
N TRP A 194 -1.85 35.44 -8.78
CA TRP A 194 -3.04 34.62 -8.55
C TRP A 194 -2.72 33.28 -7.87
N LEU A 195 -1.46 33.03 -7.52
CA LEU A 195 -1.07 31.82 -6.81
C LEU A 195 -1.12 32.05 -5.29
N PRO A 196 -1.55 31.05 -4.51
CA PRO A 196 -1.43 31.10 -3.07
C PRO A 196 0.01 31.24 -2.60
N VAL A 197 0.17 31.85 -1.43
CA VAL A 197 1.46 31.92 -0.74
C VAL A 197 1.32 31.26 0.62
N THR A 198 2.14 30.25 0.90
CA THR A 198 2.15 29.54 2.17
C THR A 198 3.51 29.59 2.83
N LEU A 199 3.52 29.70 4.16
CA LEU A 199 4.71 29.37 4.94
C LEU A 199 5.07 27.89 4.74
N GLN A 200 6.37 27.56 4.72
CA GLN A 200 6.80 26.17 4.74
C GLN A 200 6.25 25.46 5.99
N PRO A 201 5.80 24.19 5.88
CA PRO A 201 4.96 23.58 6.91
C PRO A 201 5.68 23.33 8.24
N HIS A 202 7.00 23.35 8.27
CA HIS A 202 7.80 23.16 9.48
C HIS A 202 8.19 24.46 10.20
N LEU A 203 7.85 25.62 9.63
CA LEU A 203 8.18 26.93 10.16
C LEU A 203 7.01 27.53 10.94
N THR A 204 7.34 28.36 11.93
CA THR A 204 6.35 29.11 12.71
C THR A 204 6.75 30.57 12.78
N VAL A 205 5.79 31.48 12.62
CA VAL A 205 5.97 32.90 12.96
C VAL A 205 5.28 33.18 14.28
N ARG A 206 6.05 33.58 15.30
CA ARG A 206 5.54 33.97 16.62
C ARG A 206 5.81 35.45 16.84
N GLY A 207 4.78 36.28 16.73
CA GLY A 207 4.93 37.74 16.78
C GLY A 207 5.85 38.24 15.66
N ARG A 208 7.08 38.63 15.99
CA ARG A 208 8.09 39.08 15.03
C ARG A 208 9.29 38.15 14.94
N THR A 209 9.14 36.90 15.33
CA THR A 209 10.22 35.93 15.32
C THR A 209 9.85 34.76 14.42
N LEU A 210 10.72 34.42 13.47
CA LEU A 210 10.62 33.21 12.65
C LEU A 210 11.38 32.08 13.34
N LEU A 211 10.69 30.96 13.56
CA LEU A 211 11.23 29.74 14.13
C LEU A 211 11.43 28.72 13.02
N ALA A 212 12.61 28.10 13.00
CA ALA A 212 12.99 27.08 12.04
C ALA A 212 13.75 25.93 12.75
N PRO A 213 13.49 24.66 12.41
CA PRO A 213 14.15 23.51 13.01
C PRO A 213 15.68 23.63 12.92
N GLY A 214 16.36 23.38 14.05
CA GLY A 214 17.82 23.37 14.11
C GLY A 214 18.49 24.72 13.83
N ARG A 215 17.74 25.84 13.85
CA ARG A 215 18.28 27.20 13.65
C ARG A 215 17.87 28.12 14.81
N PRO A 216 18.74 29.09 15.17
CA PRO A 216 18.36 30.09 16.17
C PRO A 216 17.16 30.92 15.68
N PRO A 217 16.27 31.38 16.59
CA PRO A 217 15.16 32.25 16.23
C PRO A 217 15.63 33.49 15.46
N ARG A 218 14.95 33.81 14.35
CA ARG A 218 15.29 34.98 13.51
C ARG A 218 14.30 36.11 13.74
N GLU A 219 14.82 37.26 14.16
CA GLU A 219 14.02 38.49 14.27
C GLU A 219 13.59 39.01 12.89
N LEU A 220 12.33 39.42 12.81
CA LEU A 220 11.68 39.96 11.62
C LEU A 220 11.47 41.47 11.78
N SER A 221 11.68 42.19 10.68
CA SER A 221 11.16 43.55 10.54
C SER A 221 9.62 43.56 10.58
N GLY A 222 9.01 44.73 10.76
CA GLY A 222 7.55 44.85 10.85
C GLY A 222 6.87 44.44 9.56
N ALA A 223 7.48 44.82 8.44
CA ALA A 223 7.06 44.44 7.10
C ALA A 223 7.18 42.93 6.86
N GLU A 224 8.29 42.31 7.28
CA GLU A 224 8.46 40.86 7.15
C GLU A 224 7.42 40.08 7.97
N ALA A 225 7.20 40.47 9.22
CA ALA A 225 6.18 39.84 10.07
C ALA A 225 4.77 40.02 9.51
N ALA A 226 4.46 41.20 8.97
CA ALA A 226 3.17 41.48 8.35
C ALA A 226 2.90 40.61 7.10
N VAL A 227 3.93 40.38 6.27
CA VAL A 227 3.87 39.47 5.11
C VAL A 227 3.68 38.03 5.56
N LEU A 228 4.61 37.50 6.35
CA LEU A 228 4.60 36.08 6.70
C LEU A 228 3.36 35.70 7.52
N GLY A 229 2.85 36.60 8.36
CA GLY A 229 1.62 36.40 9.14
C GLY A 229 0.33 36.30 8.30
N ARG A 230 0.38 36.56 6.99
CA ARG A 230 -0.74 36.42 6.05
C ARG A 230 -0.59 35.30 5.03
N CYS A 231 0.58 34.64 5.00
CA CYS A 231 0.86 33.53 4.09
C CYS A 231 0.22 32.22 4.60
N ASP A 232 -1.10 32.15 4.53
CA ASP A 232 -1.92 31.04 5.06
C ASP A 232 -2.21 29.93 4.04
N GLY A 233 -1.63 30.01 2.84
CA GLY A 233 -1.86 29.05 1.76
C GLY A 233 -3.25 29.15 1.10
N ARG A 234 -4.08 30.13 1.49
CA ARG A 234 -5.43 30.35 0.94
C ARG A 234 -5.50 31.63 0.11
N ARG A 235 -4.94 32.73 0.62
CA ARG A 235 -4.91 33.99 -0.09
C ARG A 235 -3.95 33.92 -1.27
N VAL A 236 -4.38 34.46 -2.40
CA VAL A 236 -3.45 34.65 -3.53
C VAL A 236 -2.58 35.88 -3.26
N ALA A 237 -1.40 35.92 -3.87
CA ALA A 237 -0.42 37.00 -3.64
C ALA A 237 -1.01 38.41 -3.88
N ALA A 238 -1.89 38.58 -4.87
CA ALA A 238 -2.57 39.84 -5.17
C ALA A 238 -3.50 40.31 -4.03
N GLU A 239 -4.29 39.40 -3.46
CA GLU A 239 -5.16 39.69 -2.31
C GLU A 239 -4.30 40.07 -1.10
N LEU A 240 -3.26 39.28 -0.80
CA LEU A 240 -2.33 39.55 0.29
C LEU A 240 -1.63 40.91 0.13
N ALA A 241 -1.19 41.24 -1.09
CA ALA A 241 -0.52 42.51 -1.38
C ALA A 241 -1.46 43.72 -1.24
N ALA A 242 -2.71 43.60 -1.71
CA ALA A 242 -3.72 44.63 -1.56
C ALA A 242 -4.09 44.86 -0.09
N GLU A 243 -4.28 43.78 0.69
CA GLU A 243 -4.54 43.86 2.13
C GLU A 243 -3.39 44.55 2.88
N LEU A 244 -2.13 44.21 2.57
CA LEU A 244 -0.97 44.82 3.20
C LEU A 244 -0.83 46.30 2.87
N ALA A 245 -1.01 46.69 1.60
CA ALA A 245 -0.93 48.09 1.19
C ALA A 245 -2.04 48.96 1.81
N ALA A 246 -3.20 48.36 2.11
CA ALA A 246 -4.31 49.05 2.78
C ALA A 246 -4.08 49.24 4.30
N GLN A 247 -3.12 48.53 4.90
CA GLN A 247 -2.84 48.61 6.33
C GLN A 247 -1.72 49.62 6.65
N PRO A 248 -1.99 50.68 7.44
CA PRO A 248 -1.01 51.73 7.72
C PRO A 248 0.30 51.24 8.36
N ASP A 249 0.21 50.22 9.22
CA ASP A 249 1.35 49.71 10.00
C ASP A 249 2.08 48.53 9.34
N SER A 250 1.67 48.12 8.14
CA SER A 250 2.28 46.98 7.43
C SER A 250 3.68 47.27 6.90
N GLY A 251 4.03 48.56 6.73
CA GLY A 251 5.27 48.99 6.08
C GLY A 251 5.21 49.06 4.55
N PHE A 252 4.08 48.73 3.93
CA PHE A 252 3.88 48.81 2.47
C PHE A 252 2.90 49.92 2.10
N ARG A 253 3.23 50.73 1.09
CA ARG A 253 2.33 51.79 0.57
C ARG A 253 1.70 51.44 -0.78
N LYS A 254 2.29 50.50 -1.52
CA LYS A 254 1.77 49.98 -2.77
C LYS A 254 1.81 48.46 -2.74
N ALA A 255 0.83 47.82 -3.37
CA ALA A 255 0.77 46.36 -3.48
C ALA A 255 2.02 45.80 -4.16
N ASP A 256 2.52 46.48 -5.19
CA ASP A 256 3.70 46.04 -5.95
C ASP A 256 4.98 45.92 -5.11
N ASP A 257 5.07 46.67 -4.01
CA ASP A 257 6.24 46.64 -3.11
C ASP A 257 6.31 45.32 -2.31
N VAL A 258 5.23 44.52 -2.29
CA VAL A 258 5.14 43.25 -1.55
C VAL A 258 5.81 42.10 -2.32
N TYR A 259 5.70 42.06 -3.65
CA TYR A 259 6.17 40.90 -4.44
C TYR A 259 7.69 40.64 -4.34
N PRO A 260 8.58 41.64 -4.35
CA PRO A 260 10.01 41.40 -4.13
C PRO A 260 10.32 40.78 -2.76
N MET A 261 9.50 41.07 -1.75
CA MET A 261 9.62 40.45 -0.43
C MET A 261 9.21 38.97 -0.47
N LEU A 262 8.14 38.64 -1.21
CA LEU A 262 7.71 37.26 -1.43
C LEU A 262 8.79 36.46 -2.17
N ASP A 263 9.34 37.00 -3.25
CA ASP A 263 10.43 36.36 -4.02
C ASP A 263 11.62 36.04 -3.14
N ARG A 264 12.08 37.02 -2.36
CA ARG A 264 13.19 36.84 -1.42
C ARG A 264 12.91 35.72 -0.42
N PHE A 265 11.68 35.60 0.08
CA PHE A 265 11.33 34.53 1.02
C PHE A 265 11.19 33.16 0.36
N VAL A 266 10.77 33.10 -0.89
CA VAL A 266 10.79 31.86 -1.68
C VAL A 266 12.23 31.40 -1.91
N GLU A 267 13.12 32.30 -2.34
CA GLU A 267 14.55 32.01 -2.53
C GLU A 267 15.24 31.53 -1.24
N GLN A 268 14.80 32.05 -0.09
CA GLN A 268 15.31 31.64 1.22
C GLN A 268 14.70 30.32 1.74
N GLY A 269 13.76 29.73 1.01
CA GLY A 269 13.03 28.53 1.43
C GLY A 269 12.14 28.76 2.64
N VAL A 270 11.61 29.97 2.83
CA VAL A 270 10.66 30.31 3.91
C VAL A 270 9.22 30.16 3.45
N LEU A 271 8.94 30.55 2.20
CA LEU A 271 7.61 30.48 1.60
C LEU A 271 7.58 29.49 0.43
N ARG A 272 6.41 28.94 0.15
CA ARG A 272 6.04 28.38 -1.16
C ARG A 272 5.06 29.35 -1.82
N TRP A 273 5.29 29.67 -3.09
CA TRP A 273 4.45 30.56 -3.88
C TRP A 273 4.06 29.86 -5.19
N GLU A 274 3.05 29.00 -5.08
CA GLU A 274 2.67 28.02 -6.08
C GLU A 274 1.26 27.49 -5.81
N PHE A 275 0.74 26.65 -6.70
CA PHE A 275 -0.50 25.92 -6.46
C PHE A 275 -0.35 24.97 -5.26
N VAL A 276 -1.32 24.97 -4.36
CA VAL A 276 -1.35 24.09 -3.19
C VAL A 276 -2.15 22.84 -3.53
N LEU A 277 -1.48 21.74 -3.86
CA LEU A 277 -2.13 20.47 -4.26
C LEU A 277 -2.04 19.43 -3.14
N PRO A 278 -3.17 18.91 -2.62
CA PRO A 278 -3.15 17.85 -1.61
C PRO A 278 -2.51 16.57 -2.17
N MET A 279 -1.79 15.81 -1.35
CA MET A 279 -1.18 14.52 -1.73
C MET A 279 -2.23 13.40 -1.70
N ASN A 280 -3.31 13.51 -2.48
CA ASN A 280 -4.38 12.51 -2.56
C ASN A 280 -5.16 12.65 -3.89
N LEU A 281 -6.20 11.85 -4.08
CA LEU A 281 -6.95 11.79 -5.34
C LEU A 281 -7.87 13.00 -5.58
N SER A 282 -7.95 13.98 -4.66
CA SER A 282 -8.69 15.25 -4.87
C SER A 282 -7.83 16.37 -5.47
N ALA A 283 -6.53 16.12 -5.71
CA ALA A 283 -5.60 17.10 -6.26
C ALA A 283 -6.06 17.73 -7.59
N GLU A 284 -6.76 16.98 -8.45
CA GLU A 284 -7.33 17.51 -9.70
C GLU A 284 -8.36 18.61 -9.41
N ASP A 285 -9.26 18.38 -8.45
CA ASP A 285 -10.29 19.35 -8.08
C ASP A 285 -9.69 20.60 -7.42
N ALA A 286 -8.64 20.41 -6.61
CA ALA A 286 -7.89 21.50 -5.99
C ALA A 286 -7.20 22.38 -7.06
N LEU A 287 -6.56 21.77 -8.06
CA LEU A 287 -5.94 22.50 -9.18
C LEU A 287 -6.97 23.28 -9.98
N ARG A 288 -8.07 22.63 -10.37
CA ARG A 288 -9.17 23.27 -11.12
C ARG A 288 -9.77 24.45 -10.35
N THR A 289 -9.95 24.31 -9.04
CA THR A 289 -10.48 25.38 -8.18
C THR A 289 -9.55 26.58 -8.14
N GLN A 290 -8.24 26.36 -8.00
CA GLN A 290 -7.26 27.45 -7.99
C GLN A 290 -7.11 28.12 -9.36
N VAL A 291 -7.09 27.36 -10.45
CA VAL A 291 -7.00 27.92 -11.83
C VAL A 291 -8.20 28.82 -12.17
N ARG A 292 -9.39 28.54 -11.63
CA ARG A 292 -10.57 29.42 -11.81
C ARG A 292 -10.40 30.80 -11.18
N ARG A 293 -9.50 30.96 -10.20
CA ARG A 293 -9.22 32.26 -9.55
C ARG A 293 -8.32 33.17 -10.38
N ILE A 294 -7.66 32.64 -11.41
CA ILE A 294 -6.78 33.42 -12.29
C ILE A 294 -7.64 34.23 -13.26
N GLU A 295 -7.47 35.54 -13.26
CA GLU A 295 -8.24 36.45 -14.13
C GLU A 295 -7.52 36.80 -15.44
N GLY A 296 -8.26 37.44 -16.34
CA GLY A 296 -7.74 37.95 -17.62
C GLY A 296 -7.25 36.86 -18.59
N ALA A 297 -6.39 37.27 -19.52
CA ALA A 297 -5.85 36.41 -20.56
C ALA A 297 -5.00 35.26 -20.00
N ALA A 298 -4.27 35.48 -18.90
CA ALA A 298 -3.52 34.44 -18.21
C ALA A 298 -4.45 33.34 -17.67
N GLY A 299 -5.60 33.71 -17.10
CA GLY A 299 -6.60 32.75 -16.68
C GLY A 299 -7.19 31.94 -17.83
N GLU A 300 -7.43 32.56 -18.99
CA GLU A 300 -7.96 31.86 -20.16
C GLU A 300 -6.98 30.80 -20.66
N ARG A 301 -5.68 31.12 -20.73
CA ARG A 301 -4.63 30.17 -21.09
C ARG A 301 -4.49 29.05 -20.06
N ALA A 302 -4.48 29.38 -18.77
CA ALA A 302 -4.40 28.39 -17.69
C ALA A 302 -5.57 27.39 -17.72
N ARG A 303 -6.80 27.88 -17.93
CA ARG A 303 -8.00 27.03 -18.09
C ARG A 303 -7.88 26.15 -19.33
N ALA A 304 -7.46 26.71 -20.46
CA ALA A 304 -7.27 25.94 -21.69
C ALA A 304 -6.22 24.82 -21.53
N ALA A 305 -5.11 25.08 -20.82
CA ALA A 305 -4.10 24.07 -20.52
C ALA A 305 -4.67 22.89 -19.71
N VAL A 306 -5.42 23.19 -18.64
CA VAL A 306 -6.09 22.15 -17.83
C VAL A 306 -7.11 21.38 -18.67
N ASP A 307 -7.97 22.09 -19.41
CA ASP A 307 -9.06 21.45 -20.17
C ASP A 307 -8.53 20.56 -21.30
N ARG A 308 -7.38 20.90 -21.92
CA ARG A 308 -6.71 20.02 -22.89
C ARG A 308 -6.27 18.70 -22.27
N VAL A 309 -5.51 18.75 -21.17
CA VAL A 309 -4.97 17.55 -20.52
C VAL A 309 -6.08 16.71 -19.89
N VAL A 310 -7.07 17.35 -19.24
CA VAL A 310 -8.20 16.62 -18.67
C VAL A 310 -9.12 16.06 -19.75
N GLY A 311 -9.36 16.79 -20.85
CA GLY A 311 -10.13 16.26 -21.98
C GLY A 311 -9.50 14.99 -22.57
N ALA A 312 -8.16 14.94 -22.65
CA ALA A 312 -7.45 13.72 -23.05
C ALA A 312 -7.58 12.57 -22.04
N ARG A 313 -7.54 12.86 -20.73
CA ARG A 313 -7.83 11.87 -19.67
C ARG A 313 -9.26 11.35 -19.77
N ASP A 314 -10.24 12.22 -19.95
CA ASP A 314 -11.65 11.86 -20.07
C ASP A 314 -11.90 11.01 -21.32
N ALA A 315 -11.24 11.34 -22.44
CA ALA A 315 -11.27 10.52 -23.65
C ALA A 315 -10.67 9.12 -23.43
N LEU A 316 -9.57 9.01 -22.67
CA LEU A 316 -9.00 7.72 -22.26
C LEU A 316 -9.93 6.96 -21.30
N ALA A 317 -10.61 7.65 -20.38
CA ALA A 317 -11.59 7.04 -19.48
C ALA A 317 -12.81 6.48 -20.22
N ALA A 318 -13.19 7.11 -21.33
CA ALA A 318 -14.27 6.66 -22.22
C ALA A 318 -13.82 5.63 -23.27
N ALA A 319 -12.51 5.38 -23.42
CA ALA A 319 -11.99 4.42 -24.39
C ALA A 319 -12.32 2.98 -23.96
N ASP A 320 -12.81 2.19 -24.90
CA ASP A 320 -13.17 0.79 -24.70
C ASP A 320 -12.37 -0.11 -25.65
N GLY A 321 -11.76 -1.15 -25.10
CA GLY A 321 -10.91 -2.08 -25.82
C GLY A 321 -9.45 -1.62 -26.01
N PRO A 322 -8.55 -2.57 -26.32
CA PRO A 322 -7.10 -2.35 -26.27
C PRO A 322 -6.59 -1.29 -27.24
N GLU A 323 -7.09 -1.25 -28.47
CA GLU A 323 -6.63 -0.30 -29.49
C GLU A 323 -7.05 1.14 -29.17
N ALA A 324 -8.29 1.33 -28.69
CA ALA A 324 -8.79 2.64 -28.30
C ALA A 324 -8.05 3.16 -27.06
N VAL A 325 -7.84 2.31 -26.05
CA VAL A 325 -7.07 2.64 -24.85
C VAL A 325 -5.62 2.99 -25.20
N ALA A 326 -4.95 2.19 -26.03
CA ALA A 326 -3.57 2.47 -26.45
C ALA A 326 -3.46 3.84 -27.14
N LYS A 327 -4.34 4.12 -28.11
CA LYS A 327 -4.37 5.39 -28.83
C LYS A 327 -4.67 6.57 -27.92
N ALA A 328 -5.64 6.45 -27.02
CA ALA A 328 -6.01 7.53 -26.10
C ALA A 328 -4.90 7.79 -25.07
N MET A 329 -4.18 6.76 -24.62
CA MET A 329 -3.01 6.90 -23.76
C MET A 329 -1.86 7.63 -24.48
N GLU A 330 -1.58 7.29 -25.75
CA GLU A 330 -0.60 8.00 -26.57
C GLU A 330 -0.99 9.48 -26.74
N GLN A 331 -2.27 9.77 -27.01
CA GLN A 331 -2.76 11.14 -27.11
C GLN A 331 -2.59 11.90 -25.80
N LEU A 332 -2.99 11.31 -24.67
CA LEU A 332 -2.81 11.93 -23.35
C LEU A 332 -1.34 12.24 -23.07
N ASN A 333 -0.45 11.30 -23.37
CA ASN A 333 0.99 11.50 -23.19
C ASN A 333 1.50 12.65 -24.08
N ALA A 334 1.04 12.74 -25.33
CA ALA A 334 1.43 13.82 -26.24
C ALA A 334 0.90 15.19 -25.78
N GLU A 335 -0.37 15.29 -25.38
CA GLU A 335 -0.96 16.53 -24.84
C GLU A 335 -0.24 16.96 -23.56
N PHE A 336 0.06 16.02 -22.66
CA PHE A 336 0.78 16.31 -21.44
C PHE A 336 2.19 16.86 -21.73
N VAL A 337 2.93 16.24 -22.65
CA VAL A 337 4.28 16.71 -23.04
C VAL A 337 4.21 18.09 -23.70
N ASP A 338 3.25 18.30 -24.60
CA ASP A 338 3.06 19.59 -25.29
C ASP A 338 2.74 20.73 -24.32
N VAL A 339 1.84 20.49 -23.36
CA VAL A 339 1.42 21.50 -22.38
C VAL A 339 2.49 21.76 -21.32
N THR A 340 3.17 20.71 -20.84
CA THR A 340 4.06 20.84 -19.67
C THR A 340 5.55 20.91 -20.00
N GLY A 341 5.96 20.49 -21.20
CA GLY A 341 7.36 20.28 -21.57
C GLY A 341 8.06 19.14 -20.80
N ARG A 342 7.32 18.37 -19.98
CA ARG A 342 7.84 17.27 -19.15
C ARG A 342 7.52 15.93 -19.79
N ALA A 343 8.38 14.93 -19.58
CA ALA A 343 8.12 13.58 -20.05
C ALA A 343 6.87 12.98 -19.39
N ALA A 344 6.09 12.22 -20.14
CA ALA A 344 4.88 11.53 -19.65
C ALA A 344 5.17 10.27 -18.79
N HIS A 345 6.43 10.05 -18.43
CA HIS A 345 6.88 8.97 -17.57
C HIS A 345 7.95 9.48 -16.60
N HIS A 346 7.93 8.97 -15.36
CA HIS A 346 8.98 9.25 -14.38
C HIS A 346 9.36 8.00 -13.57
N ARG A 347 10.54 8.04 -12.93
CA ARG A 347 11.01 7.00 -11.99
C ARG A 347 10.99 5.57 -12.58
N ASP A 348 11.58 5.41 -13.77
CA ASP A 348 11.66 4.11 -14.45
C ASP A 348 12.30 3.03 -13.57
N GLY A 349 11.70 1.84 -13.56
CA GLY A 349 12.16 0.70 -12.76
C GLY A 349 11.70 0.70 -11.29
N GLN A 350 11.09 1.78 -10.79
CA GLN A 350 10.57 1.83 -9.41
C GLN A 350 9.13 1.27 -9.31
N THR A 351 8.88 0.46 -8.28
CA THR A 351 7.53 -0.09 -7.98
C THR A 351 6.78 0.83 -7.02
N TYR A 352 5.46 0.98 -7.20
CA TYR A 352 4.61 1.89 -6.41
C TYR A 352 4.96 3.39 -6.53
N ALA A 353 5.57 3.78 -7.65
CA ALA A 353 6.03 5.16 -7.88
C ALA A 353 5.09 6.02 -8.77
N GLY A 354 3.91 5.49 -9.16
CA GLY A 354 2.97 6.20 -10.06
C GLY A 354 3.65 6.63 -11.37
N ARG A 355 4.14 5.68 -12.17
CA ARG A 355 5.09 5.96 -13.28
C ARG A 355 4.49 6.66 -14.51
N THR A 356 3.18 6.63 -14.67
CA THR A 356 2.41 7.14 -15.82
C THR A 356 1.71 8.44 -15.45
N VAL A 357 1.15 9.17 -16.42
CA VAL A 357 0.39 10.41 -16.15
C VAL A 357 -0.91 10.11 -15.37
N VAL A 358 -1.50 8.94 -15.59
CA VAL A 358 -2.76 8.49 -14.98
C VAL A 358 -2.68 7.04 -14.54
N HIS A 359 -3.61 6.64 -13.68
CA HIS A 359 -3.91 5.24 -13.36
C HIS A 359 -5.42 4.96 -13.39
N LEU A 360 -5.78 3.69 -13.56
CA LEU A 360 -7.16 3.20 -13.52
C LEU A 360 -7.40 2.42 -12.22
N ASP A 361 -8.49 2.74 -11.52
CA ASP A 361 -9.01 1.96 -10.41
C ASP A 361 -10.49 1.61 -10.62
N THR A 362 -10.89 0.45 -10.10
CA THR A 362 -12.23 -0.10 -10.36
C THR A 362 -12.85 -0.75 -9.14
N ALA A 363 -14.17 -0.62 -9.05
CA ALA A 363 -14.99 -1.39 -8.11
C ALA A 363 -15.60 -2.59 -8.85
N ARG A 364 -15.41 -3.80 -8.31
CA ARG A 364 -16.02 -5.04 -8.77
C ARG A 364 -17.53 -4.90 -8.74
N ASP A 365 -18.22 -5.45 -9.73
CA ASP A 365 -19.67 -5.53 -9.71
C ASP A 365 -20.09 -6.75 -8.89
N ALA A 366 -20.22 -6.57 -7.58
CA ALA A 366 -20.64 -7.60 -6.65
C ALA A 366 -21.14 -6.98 -5.35
N THR A 367 -21.95 -7.73 -4.61
CA THR A 367 -22.41 -7.39 -3.27
C THR A 367 -22.32 -8.64 -2.43
N TYR A 368 -21.57 -8.60 -1.32
CA TYR A 368 -21.46 -9.72 -0.39
C TYR A 368 -21.62 -9.24 1.05
N THR A 369 -22.24 -10.07 1.88
CA THR A 369 -22.17 -9.98 3.34
C THR A 369 -21.56 -11.25 3.88
N PHE A 370 -20.52 -11.15 4.71
CA PHE A 370 -19.91 -12.28 5.41
C PHE A 370 -20.37 -12.31 6.87
N GLY A 371 -20.93 -13.44 7.31
CA GLY A 371 -21.63 -13.49 8.59
C GLY A 371 -20.96 -14.28 9.70
N GLY A 372 -21.76 -14.62 10.71
CA GLY A 372 -21.33 -15.28 11.95
C GLY A 372 -20.40 -16.49 11.77
N PRO A 373 -20.69 -17.45 10.87
CA PRO A 373 -19.80 -18.58 10.62
C PRO A 373 -18.40 -18.17 10.10
N VAL A 374 -18.31 -17.16 9.21
CA VAL A 374 -17.01 -16.64 8.73
C VAL A 374 -16.28 -15.96 9.87
N LEU A 375 -16.98 -15.18 10.70
CA LEU A 375 -16.37 -14.52 11.86
C LEU A 375 -15.91 -15.52 12.93
N ALA A 376 -16.68 -16.56 13.22
CA ALA A 376 -16.28 -17.62 14.14
C ALA A 376 -15.01 -18.34 13.65
N ALA A 377 -14.87 -18.54 12.33
CA ALA A 377 -13.66 -19.11 11.74
C ALA A 377 -12.42 -18.20 11.84
N LEU A 378 -12.58 -16.92 12.24
CA LEU A 378 -11.48 -16.00 12.55
C LEU A 378 -11.08 -16.01 14.03
N ALA A 379 -11.86 -16.63 14.91
CA ALA A 379 -11.52 -16.72 16.34
C ALA A 379 -10.11 -17.29 16.59
N PRO A 380 -9.60 -18.25 15.78
CA PRO A 380 -8.22 -18.72 15.91
C PRO A 380 -7.11 -17.69 15.66
N LEU A 381 -7.43 -16.47 15.18
CA LEU A 381 -6.49 -15.36 15.10
C LEU A 381 -6.23 -14.70 16.47
N GLU A 382 -7.07 -14.94 17.48
CA GLU A 382 -6.96 -14.28 18.79
C GLU A 382 -5.56 -14.37 19.42
N PRO A 383 -4.89 -15.54 19.48
CA PRO A 383 -3.56 -15.61 20.08
C PRO A 383 -2.53 -14.72 19.35
N LEU A 384 -2.64 -14.63 18.02
CA LEU A 384 -1.83 -13.71 17.22
C LEU A 384 -2.14 -12.25 17.56
N LEU A 385 -3.41 -11.86 17.54
CA LEU A 385 -3.85 -10.49 17.86
C LEU A 385 -3.46 -10.07 19.30
N ARG A 386 -3.44 -11.01 20.24
CA ARG A 386 -2.95 -10.74 21.60
C ARG A 386 -1.44 -10.54 21.65
N SER A 387 -0.69 -11.31 20.86
CA SER A 387 0.75 -11.09 20.72
C SER A 387 1.09 -9.75 20.05
N THR A 388 0.24 -9.24 19.14
CA THR A 388 0.44 -7.90 18.53
C THR A 388 0.21 -6.78 19.53
N ARG A 389 -0.72 -6.95 20.48
CA ARG A 389 -0.83 -6.03 21.63
C ARG A 389 0.48 -5.96 22.41
N TRP A 390 1.12 -7.10 22.68
CA TRP A 390 2.44 -7.12 23.32
C TRP A 390 3.51 -6.42 22.47
N LEU A 391 3.59 -6.74 21.18
CA LEU A 391 4.57 -6.12 20.28
C LEU A 391 4.46 -4.59 20.31
N THR A 392 3.24 -4.05 20.18
CA THR A 392 3.02 -2.61 20.20
C THR A 392 3.32 -1.99 21.57
N SER A 393 2.97 -2.67 22.67
CA SER A 393 3.27 -2.22 24.04
C SER A 393 4.79 -2.17 24.32
N GLU A 394 5.55 -3.16 23.89
CA GLU A 394 7.01 -3.19 24.08
C GLU A 394 7.72 -2.16 23.20
N LEU A 395 7.30 -2.00 21.94
CA LEU A 395 7.78 -0.93 21.08
C LEU A 395 7.55 0.43 21.74
N ALA A 396 6.33 0.67 22.25
CA ALA A 396 6.01 1.88 22.97
C ALA A 396 6.90 2.09 24.20
N ALA A 397 7.15 1.04 25.00
CA ALA A 397 8.02 1.13 26.18
C ALA A 397 9.47 1.49 25.83
N VAL A 398 10.05 0.82 24.82
CA VAL A 398 11.43 1.06 24.39
C VAL A 398 11.59 2.47 23.79
N TYR A 399 10.64 2.92 22.97
CA TYR A 399 10.67 4.27 22.41
C TYR A 399 10.40 5.35 23.46
N ARG A 400 9.50 5.11 24.42
CA ARG A 400 9.27 6.00 25.56
C ARG A 400 10.55 6.21 26.37
N ALA A 401 11.23 5.12 26.76
CA ALA A 401 12.49 5.22 27.49
C ALA A 401 13.58 5.96 26.70
N THR A 402 13.64 5.73 25.38
CA THR A 402 14.58 6.41 24.49
C THR A 402 14.30 7.92 24.42
N LEU A 403 13.05 8.31 24.19
CA LEU A 403 12.63 9.70 24.09
C LEU A 403 12.71 10.44 25.43
N GLU A 404 12.45 9.76 26.55
CA GLU A 404 12.62 10.29 27.90
C GLU A 404 14.07 10.63 28.22
N ARG A 405 15.02 9.78 27.83
CA ARG A 405 16.44 10.08 28.00
C ARG A 405 16.85 11.30 27.17
N LEU A 406 16.45 11.33 25.90
CA LEU A 406 16.75 12.45 24.99
C LEU A 406 16.13 13.77 25.47
N HIS A 407 14.90 13.72 26.00
CA HIS A 407 14.25 14.86 26.63
C HIS A 407 15.00 15.34 27.86
N GLN A 408 15.41 14.43 28.76
CA GLN A 408 16.15 14.79 29.98
C GLN A 408 17.49 15.46 29.67
N ASP A 409 18.23 14.93 28.70
CA ASP A 409 19.51 15.50 28.27
C ASP A 409 19.31 16.92 27.71
N LEU A 410 18.33 17.11 26.83
CA LEU A 410 17.99 18.42 26.28
C LEU A 410 17.43 19.39 27.33
N ALA A 411 16.59 18.93 28.25
CA ALA A 411 16.03 19.75 29.31
C ALA A 411 17.13 20.27 30.24
N ALA A 412 18.14 19.44 30.53
CA ALA A 412 19.32 19.83 31.30
C ALA A 412 20.18 20.85 30.56
N GLU A 413 20.39 20.67 29.24
CA GLU A 413 21.12 21.62 28.40
C GLU A 413 20.42 22.99 28.31
N LEU A 414 19.10 22.99 28.14
CA LEU A 414 18.29 24.20 28.00
C LEU A 414 17.96 24.86 29.35
N GLY A 415 18.14 24.16 30.47
CA GLY A 415 17.72 24.62 31.80
C GLY A 415 16.20 24.77 31.94
N SER A 416 15.42 24.03 31.15
CA SER A 416 13.96 24.12 31.08
C SER A 416 13.35 22.73 30.89
N ASN A 417 12.26 22.43 31.60
CA ASN A 417 11.48 21.21 31.37
C ASN A 417 10.63 21.30 30.09
N ASP A 418 10.37 22.51 29.59
CA ASP A 418 9.65 22.76 28.35
C ASP A 418 10.67 22.74 27.19
N VAL A 419 10.80 21.58 26.54
CA VAL A 419 11.74 21.32 25.45
C VAL A 419 11.05 21.52 24.10
N PRO A 420 11.60 22.29 23.15
CA PRO A 420 11.07 22.40 21.80
C PRO A 420 11.09 21.05 21.07
N PHE A 421 9.96 20.64 20.48
CA PHE A 421 9.85 19.32 19.86
C PHE A 421 10.74 19.17 18.62
N ASP A 422 11.00 20.25 17.87
CA ASP A 422 11.91 20.22 16.72
C ASP A 422 13.34 19.84 17.11
N GLN A 423 13.82 20.29 18.28
CA GLN A 423 15.13 19.91 18.81
C GLN A 423 15.15 18.46 19.31
N LEU A 424 14.08 18.03 20.00
CA LEU A 424 13.94 16.65 20.44
C LEU A 424 13.86 15.68 19.25
N LEU A 425 13.08 16.02 18.23
CA LEU A 425 12.95 15.22 17.01
C LEU A 425 14.29 15.14 16.27
N PHE A 426 15.05 16.23 16.21
CA PHE A 426 16.38 16.26 15.59
C PHE A 426 17.33 15.26 16.24
N VAL A 427 17.43 15.23 17.58
CA VAL A 427 18.29 14.25 18.27
C VAL A 427 17.72 12.83 18.23
N ALA A 428 16.41 12.68 18.07
CA ALA A 428 15.74 11.37 17.95
C ALA A 428 15.85 10.75 16.55
N GLN A 429 16.32 11.47 15.52
CA GLN A 429 16.35 10.99 14.14
C GLN A 429 17.05 9.64 13.99
N THR A 430 18.21 9.44 14.63
CA THR A 430 18.94 8.16 14.56
C THR A 430 18.14 7.01 15.16
N SER A 431 17.37 7.24 16.23
CA SER A 431 16.54 6.21 16.85
C SER A 431 15.24 5.91 16.09
N LEU A 432 14.76 6.84 15.27
CA LEU A 432 13.54 6.69 14.48
C LEU A 432 13.79 6.18 13.06
N PHE A 433 14.90 6.59 12.44
CA PHE A 433 15.19 6.38 11.02
C PHE A 433 16.57 5.77 10.72
N GLY A 434 17.41 5.52 11.74
CA GLY A 434 18.73 4.91 11.57
C GLY A 434 18.68 3.42 11.26
N GLU A 435 19.85 2.80 11.08
CA GLU A 435 19.95 1.34 10.86
C GLU A 435 19.77 0.56 12.18
N ASP A 436 20.34 1.07 13.28
CA ASP A 436 20.29 0.48 14.61
C ASP A 436 19.07 1.01 15.41
N LEU A 437 17.88 0.60 14.99
CA LEU A 437 16.62 1.02 15.61
C LEU A 437 16.38 0.31 16.96
N PRO A 438 15.84 1.01 17.97
CA PRO A 438 15.38 0.37 19.21
C PRO A 438 14.34 -0.74 18.99
N ALA A 439 13.57 -0.66 17.90
CA ALA A 439 12.60 -1.68 17.51
C ALA A 439 13.23 -3.04 17.16
N ASN A 440 14.48 -3.07 16.68
CA ASN A 440 15.09 -4.27 16.08
C ASN A 440 15.11 -5.46 17.07
N GLU A 441 15.50 -5.24 18.32
CA GLU A 441 15.54 -6.32 19.32
C GLU A 441 14.14 -6.77 19.75
N VAL A 442 13.15 -5.86 19.80
CA VAL A 442 11.76 -6.21 20.12
C VAL A 442 11.16 -7.09 19.02
N VAL A 443 11.33 -6.70 17.75
CA VAL A 443 10.86 -7.45 16.57
C VAL A 443 11.53 -8.82 16.47
N LYS A 444 12.84 -8.87 16.72
CA LYS A 444 13.61 -10.12 16.76
C LYS A 444 13.14 -11.05 17.88
N GLU A 445 12.95 -10.53 19.10
CA GLU A 445 12.46 -11.33 20.23
C GLU A 445 11.02 -11.80 20.00
N PHE A 446 10.17 -10.97 19.38
CA PHE A 446 8.83 -11.38 18.97
C PHE A 446 8.86 -12.62 18.06
N GLY A 447 9.70 -12.60 17.03
CA GLY A 447 9.88 -13.74 16.12
C GLY A 447 10.43 -14.98 16.84
N LEU A 448 11.44 -14.79 17.71
CA LEU A 448 12.02 -15.89 18.50
C LEU A 448 11.00 -16.53 19.45
N ARG A 449 10.15 -15.73 20.11
CA ARG A 449 9.07 -16.25 20.96
C ARG A 449 8.10 -17.12 20.18
N TRP A 450 7.68 -16.66 19.01
CA TRP A 450 6.79 -17.44 18.14
C TRP A 450 7.44 -18.73 17.62
N THR A 451 8.72 -18.68 17.23
CA THR A 451 9.47 -19.88 16.84
C THR A 451 9.56 -20.90 17.97
N ARG A 452 9.85 -20.45 19.21
CA ARG A 452 9.87 -21.32 20.40
C ARG A 452 8.49 -21.87 20.73
N LEU A 453 7.48 -21.01 20.70
CA LEU A 453 6.10 -21.35 21.06
C LEU A 453 5.55 -22.44 20.13
N LEU A 454 5.76 -22.29 18.82
CA LEU A 454 5.30 -23.27 17.83
C LEU A 454 6.17 -24.53 17.78
N GLY A 455 7.35 -24.52 18.42
CA GLY A 455 8.30 -25.64 18.40
C GLY A 455 8.76 -26.01 16.99
N VAL A 456 8.68 -25.09 16.02
CA VAL A 456 8.86 -25.42 14.58
C VAL A 456 10.25 -25.97 14.25
N ASN A 457 11.26 -25.64 15.07
CA ASN A 457 12.63 -26.14 14.91
C ASN A 457 12.84 -27.54 15.51
N ASP A 458 11.92 -28.01 16.35
CA ASP A 458 12.02 -29.28 17.07
C ASP A 458 11.12 -30.37 16.43
N LEU A 459 10.46 -30.05 15.31
CA LEU A 459 9.59 -30.98 14.61
C LEU A 459 10.39 -32.03 13.83
N PRO A 460 9.88 -33.27 13.69
CA PRO A 460 10.50 -34.27 12.83
C PRO A 460 10.65 -33.80 11.39
N ASP A 461 11.76 -34.17 10.74
CA ASP A 461 11.99 -33.91 9.32
C ASP A 461 10.82 -34.43 8.47
N GLY A 462 10.35 -33.61 7.52
CA GLY A 462 9.25 -33.95 6.64
C GLY A 462 7.85 -33.74 7.24
N THR A 463 7.72 -33.21 8.46
CA THR A 463 6.42 -32.80 9.02
C THR A 463 5.74 -31.80 8.08
N GLU A 464 4.63 -32.17 7.45
CA GLU A 464 3.96 -31.30 6.48
C GLU A 464 3.00 -30.30 7.14
N CYS A 465 2.41 -30.68 8.28
CA CYS A 465 1.38 -29.93 8.97
C CYS A 465 1.52 -30.07 10.49
N LEU A 466 1.49 -28.95 11.19
CA LEU A 466 1.39 -28.82 12.63
C LEU A 466 -0.03 -28.34 12.96
N ARG A 467 -0.75 -29.09 13.80
CA ARG A 467 -2.09 -28.73 14.29
C ARG A 467 -2.01 -28.39 15.77
N ILE A 468 -2.53 -27.23 16.13
CA ILE A 468 -2.62 -26.73 17.51
C ILE A 468 -4.04 -26.22 17.71
N THR A 469 -4.62 -26.38 18.90
CA THR A 469 -5.93 -25.77 19.18
C THR A 469 -5.81 -24.30 19.58
N THR A 470 -6.84 -23.49 19.36
CA THR A 470 -6.84 -22.11 19.86
C THR A 470 -6.64 -22.04 21.37
N ALA A 471 -7.22 -22.99 22.12
CA ALA A 471 -7.09 -23.04 23.59
C ALA A 471 -5.64 -23.30 24.04
N GLU A 472 -4.95 -24.27 23.43
CA GLU A 472 -3.53 -24.55 23.72
C GLU A 472 -2.66 -23.35 23.38
N LEU A 473 -2.89 -22.74 22.21
CA LEU A 473 -2.11 -21.59 21.74
C LEU A 473 -2.33 -20.36 22.64
N ASN A 474 -3.57 -20.09 23.05
CA ASN A 474 -3.89 -19.01 23.99
C ASN A 474 -3.16 -19.19 25.33
N ALA A 475 -3.13 -20.40 25.90
CA ALA A 475 -2.44 -20.67 27.16
C ALA A 475 -0.92 -20.39 27.08
N LEU A 476 -0.30 -20.64 25.91
CA LEU A 476 1.10 -20.31 25.68
C LEU A 476 1.30 -18.80 25.49
N VAL A 477 0.43 -18.15 24.71
CA VAL A 477 0.48 -16.71 24.47
C VAL A 477 0.27 -15.91 25.76
N ASP A 478 -0.60 -16.35 26.67
CA ASP A 478 -0.81 -15.74 27.99
C ASP A 478 0.49 -15.56 28.77
N LYS A 479 1.36 -16.55 28.67
CA LYS A 479 2.63 -16.60 29.38
C LYS A 479 3.72 -15.83 28.64
N GLU A 480 3.79 -15.97 27.32
CA GLU A 480 4.90 -15.44 26.52
C GLU A 480 4.67 -14.00 26.05
N PHE A 481 3.44 -13.49 26.03
CA PHE A 481 3.10 -12.15 25.52
C PHE A 481 2.18 -11.36 26.48
N PRO A 482 2.57 -11.14 27.74
CA PRO A 482 1.74 -10.40 28.69
C PRO A 482 1.68 -8.91 28.32
N ALA A 483 0.50 -8.42 27.95
CA ALA A 483 0.31 -7.00 27.65
C ALA A 483 -1.08 -6.50 28.09
N PRO A 484 -1.14 -5.48 28.96
CA PRO A 484 -2.42 -4.98 29.47
C PRO A 484 -3.20 -4.20 28.42
N ARG A 485 -2.53 -3.53 27.47
CA ARG A 485 -3.13 -2.66 26.44
C ARG A 485 -2.21 -2.44 25.24
N PRO A 486 -2.74 -1.95 24.10
CA PRO A 486 -1.93 -1.51 22.96
C PRO A 486 -1.00 -0.35 23.31
N GLY A 487 0.09 -0.19 22.55
CA GLY A 487 1.15 0.79 22.85
C GLY A 487 0.83 2.27 22.57
N TRP A 488 -0.06 2.55 21.62
CA TRP A 488 -0.52 3.89 21.21
C TRP A 488 -1.96 3.78 20.64
N PRO A 489 -2.73 4.88 20.49
CA PRO A 489 -4.14 4.83 20.09
C PRO A 489 -4.43 3.97 18.84
N MET A 490 -3.69 4.20 17.74
CA MET A 490 -3.83 3.45 16.49
C MET A 490 -3.46 1.96 16.59
N ALA A 491 -2.62 1.58 17.58
CA ALA A 491 -2.12 0.21 17.73
C ALA A 491 -3.22 -0.83 18.00
N ARG A 492 -4.43 -0.38 18.34
CA ARG A 492 -5.60 -1.24 18.55
C ARG A 492 -6.25 -1.73 17.25
N LEU A 493 -5.94 -1.11 16.11
CA LEU A 493 -6.52 -1.43 14.81
C LEU A 493 -5.55 -2.33 14.03
N HIS A 494 -5.98 -3.55 13.74
CA HIS A 494 -5.22 -4.52 12.96
C HIS A 494 -5.99 -4.86 11.68
N SER A 495 -5.30 -4.90 10.55
CA SER A 495 -5.93 -5.29 9.28
C SER A 495 -5.40 -6.65 8.81
N PRO A 496 -6.06 -7.78 9.15
CA PRO A 496 -5.71 -9.05 8.53
C PRO A 496 -6.30 -9.13 7.13
N ASP A 497 -5.50 -9.68 6.24
CA ASP A 497 -5.90 -10.16 4.93
C ASP A 497 -6.10 -11.67 5.03
N VAL A 498 -7.32 -12.16 4.81
CA VAL A 498 -7.65 -13.59 4.89
C VAL A 498 -8.17 -14.11 3.57
N HIS A 499 -7.83 -15.35 3.23
CA HIS A 499 -8.46 -16.06 2.13
C HIS A 499 -9.49 -17.02 2.67
N LEU A 500 -10.68 -17.00 2.07
CA LEU A 500 -11.67 -18.04 2.25
C LEU A 500 -11.45 -19.09 1.16
N CYS A 501 -11.34 -20.36 1.56
CA CYS A 501 -11.08 -21.48 0.67
C CYS A 501 -12.36 -22.32 0.56
N ALA A 502 -13.00 -22.32 -0.61
CA ALA A 502 -14.19 -23.14 -0.86
C ALA A 502 -14.31 -23.48 -2.34
N PRO A 503 -14.91 -24.63 -2.71
CA PRO A 503 -15.00 -25.04 -4.11
C PRO A 503 -15.96 -24.18 -4.95
N SER A 504 -16.90 -23.48 -4.30
CA SER A 504 -17.86 -22.59 -4.95
C SER A 504 -18.48 -21.58 -3.97
N GLU A 505 -19.22 -20.60 -4.50
CA GLU A 505 -20.00 -19.65 -3.70
C GLU A 505 -21.07 -20.36 -2.85
N GLU A 506 -21.72 -21.40 -3.39
CA GLU A 506 -22.75 -22.15 -2.68
C GLU A 506 -22.18 -22.96 -1.50
N ALA A 507 -20.99 -23.53 -1.66
CA ALA A 507 -20.31 -24.22 -0.56
C ALA A 507 -19.99 -23.24 0.58
N LEU A 508 -19.43 -22.07 0.23
CA LEU A 508 -19.11 -21.04 1.20
C LEU A 508 -20.37 -20.49 1.90
N ALA A 509 -21.47 -20.28 1.17
CA ALA A 509 -22.76 -19.86 1.73
C ALA A 509 -23.35 -20.88 2.71
N ARG A 510 -23.08 -22.19 2.52
CA ARG A 510 -23.45 -23.26 3.47
C ARG A 510 -22.51 -23.38 4.67
N GLY A 511 -21.43 -22.60 4.72
CA GLY A 511 -20.41 -22.71 5.76
C GLY A 511 -19.35 -23.77 5.50
N GLU A 512 -19.27 -24.31 4.28
CA GLU A 512 -18.29 -25.33 3.88
C GLU A 512 -17.04 -24.64 3.31
N PHE A 513 -16.19 -24.11 4.20
CA PHE A 513 -14.96 -23.42 3.82
C PHE A 513 -13.86 -23.58 4.89
N SER A 514 -12.63 -23.22 4.53
CA SER A 514 -11.54 -22.97 5.51
C SER A 514 -10.97 -21.57 5.33
N VAL A 515 -10.20 -21.11 6.31
CA VAL A 515 -9.60 -19.77 6.32
C VAL A 515 -8.09 -19.87 6.30
N VAL A 516 -7.43 -19.01 5.52
CA VAL A 516 -5.98 -18.88 5.48
C VAL A 516 -5.60 -17.44 5.76
N LEU A 517 -4.74 -17.21 6.74
CA LEU A 517 -4.14 -15.91 6.95
C LEU A 517 -3.16 -15.60 5.81
N GLY A 518 -3.44 -14.53 5.07
CA GLY A 518 -2.62 -14.00 3.98
C GLY A 518 -1.50 -13.11 4.51
N GLU A 519 -1.89 -12.00 5.11
CA GLU A 519 -1.02 -10.95 5.65
C GLU A 519 -1.68 -10.33 6.88
N LEU A 520 -0.89 -9.70 7.75
CA LEU A 520 -1.39 -8.99 8.92
C LEU A 520 -0.74 -7.62 9.03
N HIS A 521 -1.53 -6.57 8.81
CA HIS A 521 -1.12 -5.18 8.98
C HIS A 521 -1.36 -4.78 10.45
N ILE A 522 -0.29 -4.76 11.25
CA ILE A 522 -0.35 -4.53 12.70
C ILE A 522 -0.39 -3.03 13.00
N GLY A 523 -1.41 -2.54 13.73
CA GLY A 523 -1.47 -1.15 14.18
C GLY A 523 -1.68 -0.17 13.02
N MET A 524 -2.21 -0.66 11.91
CA MET A 524 -2.28 0.04 10.64
C MET A 524 -3.69 -0.14 10.04
N PRO A 525 -4.47 0.94 9.88
CA PRO A 525 -5.83 0.89 9.36
C PRO A 525 -5.82 0.80 7.82
N ALA A 526 -5.50 -0.37 7.26
CA ALA A 526 -5.28 -0.55 5.82
C ALA A 526 -6.52 -0.37 4.90
N LEU A 527 -7.70 -0.01 5.43
CA LEU A 527 -8.86 0.44 4.64
C LEU A 527 -8.82 1.96 4.39
N ASP A 528 -8.05 2.69 5.20
CA ASP A 528 -7.75 4.10 5.00
C ASP A 528 -6.64 4.25 3.96
N THR A 529 -6.97 3.95 2.72
CA THR A 529 -6.08 4.12 1.57
C THR A 529 -6.91 4.64 0.41
N ASP A 530 -6.60 5.83 -0.11
CA ASP A 530 -7.54 6.66 -0.89
C ASP A 530 -8.04 5.97 -2.16
N PHE A 531 -7.24 5.12 -2.82
CA PHE A 531 -7.76 4.40 -3.99
C PHE A 531 -8.92 3.44 -3.65
N PHE A 532 -9.06 2.99 -2.39
CA PHE A 532 -10.23 2.23 -1.94
C PHE A 532 -11.53 3.02 -2.01
N ARG A 533 -11.48 4.35 -1.98
CA ARG A 533 -12.63 5.26 -2.04
C ARG A 533 -13.48 5.11 -3.31
N VAL A 534 -12.91 4.59 -4.41
CA VAL A 534 -13.63 4.39 -5.69
C VAL A 534 -14.94 3.60 -5.49
N GLY A 535 -14.97 2.61 -4.59
CA GLY A 535 -16.14 1.76 -4.37
C GLY A 535 -16.97 2.09 -3.12
N VAL A 536 -16.66 3.16 -2.39
CA VAL A 536 -17.35 3.54 -1.15
C VAL A 536 -18.70 4.19 -1.48
N GLU A 537 -19.74 3.82 -0.72
CA GLU A 537 -21.07 4.42 -0.82
C GLU A 537 -21.27 5.55 0.20
N ASP A 538 -20.76 5.39 1.42
CA ASP A 538 -20.84 6.38 2.50
C ASP A 538 -19.45 6.66 3.10
N GLU A 539 -18.79 7.68 2.57
CA GLU A 539 -17.48 8.14 3.03
C GLU A 539 -17.52 8.68 4.47
N ALA A 540 -18.60 9.36 4.83
CA ALA A 540 -18.75 10.00 6.14
C ALA A 540 -18.92 8.96 7.26
N ALA A 541 -19.64 7.87 7.00
CA ALA A 541 -19.77 6.76 7.94
C ALA A 541 -18.42 6.09 8.25
N LEU A 542 -17.56 5.91 7.25
CA LEU A 542 -16.22 5.31 7.46
C LEU A 542 -15.28 6.26 8.19
N ALA A 543 -15.29 7.56 7.88
CA ALA A 543 -14.57 8.56 8.66
C ALA A 543 -15.07 8.63 10.12
N ALA A 544 -16.39 8.51 10.34
CA ALA A 544 -16.96 8.43 11.69
C ALA A 544 -16.56 7.15 12.44
N ALA A 545 -16.47 6.02 11.75
CA ALA A 545 -15.97 4.75 12.32
C ALA A 545 -14.51 4.88 12.79
N MET A 546 -13.64 5.48 11.97
CA MET A 546 -12.25 5.75 12.34
C MET A 546 -12.18 6.61 13.61
N ARG A 547 -12.93 7.72 13.65
CA ARG A 547 -13.01 8.60 14.83
C ARG A 547 -13.53 7.90 16.08
N ALA A 548 -14.45 6.95 15.93
CA ALA A 548 -15.01 6.21 17.06
C ALA A 548 -13.99 5.25 17.70
N ASP A 549 -13.03 4.73 16.92
CA ASP A 549 -11.97 3.86 17.45
C ASP A 549 -10.72 4.63 17.88
N VAL A 550 -10.50 5.83 17.33
CA VAL A 550 -9.34 6.70 17.58
C VAL A 550 -9.81 8.13 17.90
N PRO A 551 -10.52 8.34 19.02
CA PRO A 551 -11.13 9.63 19.36
C PRO A 551 -10.11 10.72 19.70
N GLU A 552 -8.86 10.37 19.99
CA GLU A 552 -7.77 11.31 20.27
C GLU A 552 -7.27 12.04 19.00
N GLY A 553 -7.65 11.55 17.82
CA GLY A 553 -7.15 12.02 16.53
C GLY A 553 -5.79 11.43 16.17
N ARG A 554 -5.50 11.44 14.87
CA ARG A 554 -4.28 10.86 14.29
C ARG A 554 -3.26 11.93 13.94
N VAL A 555 -2.01 11.51 13.77
CA VAL A 555 -0.91 12.37 13.37
C VAL A 555 -0.42 11.91 12.00
N HIS A 556 -0.53 12.79 11.01
CA HIS A 556 -0.18 12.53 9.62
C HIS A 556 1.13 13.27 9.29
N PRO A 557 2.30 12.61 9.28
CA PRO A 557 3.55 13.28 8.98
C PRO A 557 3.60 13.75 7.52
N LEU A 558 3.88 15.04 7.30
CA LEU A 558 4.10 15.58 5.96
C LEU A 558 5.50 15.24 5.49
N VAL A 559 5.62 14.37 4.48
CA VAL A 559 6.90 13.89 3.95
C VAL A 559 7.29 14.58 2.62
N PRO A 560 8.60 14.73 2.31
CA PRO A 560 9.08 15.33 1.06
C PRO A 560 8.71 14.51 -0.17
N GLU A 561 8.70 15.14 -1.36
CA GLU A 561 8.29 14.51 -2.63
C GLU A 561 9.11 13.26 -3.03
N GLU A 562 10.35 13.18 -2.58
CA GLU A 562 11.25 12.07 -2.82
C GLU A 562 11.06 10.91 -1.83
N TRP A 563 10.15 11.04 -0.86
CA TRP A 563 9.92 10.01 0.15
C TRP A 563 9.53 8.68 -0.51
N PRO A 564 10.17 7.55 -0.13
CA PRO A 564 9.93 6.27 -0.78
C PRO A 564 8.45 5.88 -0.74
N ARG A 565 7.93 5.43 -1.88
CA ARG A 565 6.54 4.93 -2.05
C ARG A 565 5.44 5.98 -1.77
N GLN A 566 5.77 7.26 -1.65
CA GLN A 566 4.78 8.33 -1.58
C GLN A 566 4.06 8.46 -2.93
N CYS A 567 2.74 8.25 -2.94
CA CYS A 567 1.88 8.53 -4.07
C CYS A 567 0.43 8.75 -3.60
N ALA A 568 -0.34 9.49 -4.40
CA ALA A 568 -1.72 9.86 -4.08
C ALA A 568 -2.65 8.67 -3.85
N ARG A 569 -2.41 7.55 -4.54
CA ARG A 569 -3.19 6.32 -4.35
C ARG A 569 -3.13 5.84 -2.91
N ASN A 570 -1.96 5.90 -2.29
CA ASN A 570 -1.70 5.33 -0.98
C ASN A 570 -1.94 6.33 0.17
N ALA A 571 -2.50 7.51 -0.12
CA ALA A 571 -2.78 8.52 0.89
C ALA A 571 -3.93 8.12 1.79
N ASP A 572 -3.97 8.68 2.99
CA ASP A 572 -5.10 8.57 3.90
C ASP A 572 -6.27 9.45 3.39
N TRP A 573 -7.49 9.04 3.69
CA TRP A 573 -8.72 9.73 3.28
C TRP A 573 -9.78 9.84 4.41
N MET A 574 -9.72 9.01 5.44
CA MET A 574 -10.65 8.99 6.58
C MET A 574 -10.29 10.02 7.67
N TYR A 575 -10.04 11.28 7.30
CA TYR A 575 -9.60 12.31 8.25
C TYR A 575 -10.68 12.66 9.29
N GLY A 576 -10.25 12.79 10.55
CA GLY A 576 -11.04 13.30 11.66
C GLY A 576 -10.82 14.79 11.94
N GLU A 577 -11.68 15.40 12.76
CA GLU A 577 -11.56 16.81 13.19
C GLU A 577 -10.38 17.04 14.15
N ASP A 578 -10.01 16.04 14.94
CA ASP A 578 -8.87 16.08 15.87
C ASP A 578 -7.55 15.58 15.23
N ASP A 579 -7.57 15.17 13.94
CA ASP A 579 -6.39 14.77 13.18
C ASP A 579 -5.51 15.99 12.84
N ILE A 580 -4.20 15.80 12.85
CA ILE A 580 -3.23 16.85 12.51
C ILE A 580 -2.27 16.39 11.40
N ASP A 581 -1.89 17.34 10.54
CA ASP A 581 -0.82 17.18 9.57
C ASP A 581 0.48 17.73 10.20
N LEU A 582 1.41 16.86 10.58
CA LEU A 582 2.66 17.24 11.24
C LEU A 582 3.68 17.74 10.21
N GLY A 583 3.88 19.06 10.15
CA GLY A 583 4.92 19.69 9.34
C GLY A 583 6.28 19.63 10.04
N PHE A 584 7.08 18.61 9.76
CA PHE A 584 8.43 18.48 10.35
C PHE A 584 9.58 18.78 9.39
N THR A 585 9.28 18.89 8.09
CA THR A 585 10.24 19.20 7.02
C THR A 585 9.58 20.06 5.94
N ALA A 586 10.33 20.47 4.93
CA ALA A 586 9.74 21.07 3.73
C ALA A 586 8.97 19.97 2.97
N ALA A 587 7.66 20.14 2.83
CA ALA A 587 6.78 19.15 2.22
C ALA A 587 5.63 19.83 1.48
N PRO A 588 5.12 19.24 0.39
CA PRO A 588 3.94 19.73 -0.31
C PRO A 588 2.65 19.27 0.37
N GLY A 589 1.52 19.79 -0.12
CA GLY A 589 0.20 19.19 0.15
C GLY A 589 -0.35 19.32 1.56
N ALA A 590 0.25 20.19 2.40
CA ALA A 590 -0.27 20.51 3.71
C ALA A 590 -1.69 21.10 3.62
N ASP A 591 -2.60 20.61 4.46
CA ASP A 591 -3.89 21.26 4.67
C ASP A 591 -3.76 22.34 5.76
N PRO A 592 -3.99 23.63 5.44
CA PRO A 592 -3.85 24.71 6.42
C PRO A 592 -4.70 24.55 7.68
N ASP A 593 -5.83 23.82 7.65
CA ASP A 593 -6.68 23.62 8.82
C ASP A 593 -6.19 22.51 9.76
N ARG A 594 -5.37 21.57 9.27
CA ARG A 594 -4.80 20.48 10.07
C ARG A 594 -3.30 20.68 10.36
N LEU A 595 -2.65 21.60 9.66
CA LEU A 595 -1.21 21.78 9.74
C LEU A 595 -0.76 22.23 11.13
N VAL A 596 0.11 21.42 11.74
CA VAL A 596 0.85 21.75 12.94
C VAL A 596 2.35 21.76 12.62
N PRO A 597 3.01 22.93 12.63
CA PRO A 597 4.46 23.00 12.46
C PRO A 597 5.19 22.42 13.67
N VAL A 598 6.25 21.64 13.43
CA VAL A 598 7.10 21.06 14.49
C VAL A 598 7.66 22.12 15.44
N THR A 599 7.95 23.32 14.92
CA THR A 599 8.48 24.47 15.68
C THR A 599 7.45 25.15 16.58
N ALA A 600 6.17 24.83 16.43
CA ALA A 600 5.10 25.33 17.29
C ALA A 600 4.89 24.48 18.55
N ILE A 601 5.52 23.29 18.59
CA ILE A 601 5.24 22.23 19.57
C ILE A 601 6.27 22.25 20.70
N THR A 602 5.79 22.04 21.93
CA THR A 602 6.65 21.91 23.12
C THR A 602 6.35 20.61 23.85
N VAL A 603 7.39 20.01 24.42
CA VAL A 603 7.35 18.74 25.16
C VAL A 603 7.76 19.00 26.60
N SER A 604 6.94 18.58 27.54
CA SER A 604 7.20 18.75 28.97
C SER A 604 6.92 17.46 29.73
N LYS A 605 7.64 17.24 30.84
CA LYS A 605 7.36 16.14 31.74
C LYS A 605 6.26 16.54 32.74
N VAL A 606 5.11 15.87 32.69
CA VAL A 606 3.94 16.10 33.56
C VAL A 606 3.57 14.77 34.21
N ASP A 607 3.51 14.73 35.54
CA ASP A 607 3.19 13.52 36.32
C ASP A 607 4.01 12.27 35.94
N GLY A 608 5.26 12.49 35.54
CA GLY A 608 6.19 11.42 35.15
C GLY A 608 6.18 11.07 33.66
N GLU A 609 5.22 11.58 32.89
CA GLU A 609 5.02 11.28 31.47
C GLU A 609 5.42 12.46 30.58
N LEU A 610 5.91 12.18 29.36
CA LEU A 610 6.16 13.23 28.37
C LEU A 610 4.86 13.61 27.65
N VAL A 611 4.42 14.84 27.91
CA VAL A 611 3.22 15.43 27.31
C VAL A 611 3.62 16.51 26.32
N VAL A 612 2.94 16.47 25.18
CA VAL A 612 3.12 17.42 24.08
C VAL A 612 1.98 18.43 24.11
N ARG A 613 2.36 19.71 24.10
CA ARG A 613 1.43 20.81 23.88
C ARG A 613 1.41 21.19 22.41
N VAL A 614 0.24 21.03 21.80
CA VAL A 614 -0.02 21.30 20.38
C VAL A 614 -0.94 22.53 20.28
N PRO A 615 -0.47 23.67 19.75
CA PRO A 615 -1.29 24.88 19.70
C PRO A 615 -2.59 24.67 18.94
N GLY A 616 -3.73 25.00 19.55
CA GLY A 616 -5.06 24.85 18.93
C GLY A 616 -5.65 23.45 19.01
N HIS A 617 -4.91 22.48 19.55
CA HIS A 617 -5.34 21.09 19.69
C HIS A 617 -5.20 20.61 21.14
N ARG A 618 -5.70 19.40 21.42
CA ARG A 618 -5.56 18.77 22.73
C ARG A 618 -4.11 18.36 22.99
N ASP A 619 -3.66 18.56 24.23
CA ASP A 619 -2.41 18.00 24.73
C ASP A 619 -2.46 16.47 24.63
N ARG A 620 -1.34 15.85 24.24
CA ARG A 620 -1.27 14.39 23.98
C ARG A 620 0.08 13.80 24.38
N PRO A 621 0.17 12.50 24.66
CA PRO A 621 1.46 11.83 24.89
C PRO A 621 2.45 12.07 23.74
N LEU A 622 3.75 12.21 24.05
CA LEU A 622 4.79 12.37 23.03
C LEU A 622 4.81 11.26 21.99
N LEU A 623 4.51 10.04 22.41
CA LEU A 623 4.54 8.88 21.53
C LEU A 623 3.54 9.01 20.37
N ASP A 624 2.45 9.73 20.56
CA ASP A 624 1.43 9.92 19.52
C ASP A 624 2.00 10.67 18.31
N LEU A 625 2.88 11.66 18.53
CA LEU A 625 3.52 12.43 17.44
C LEU A 625 4.49 11.63 16.58
N VAL A 626 4.98 10.50 17.08
CA VAL A 626 5.93 9.63 16.36
C VAL A 626 5.33 8.26 16.03
N SER A 627 4.05 8.04 16.37
CA SER A 627 3.40 6.72 16.31
C SER A 627 3.35 6.12 14.91
N ASP A 628 3.21 6.96 13.87
CA ASP A 628 3.24 6.49 12.47
C ASP A 628 4.60 5.84 12.11
N PHE A 629 5.71 6.43 12.56
CA PHE A 629 7.04 5.85 12.38
C PHE A 629 7.21 4.53 13.13
N LEU A 630 6.60 4.39 14.31
CA LEU A 630 6.61 3.15 15.08
C LEU A 630 5.76 2.05 14.42
N GLY A 631 4.63 2.43 13.82
CA GLY A 631 3.78 1.52 13.05
C GLY A 631 4.52 0.87 11.88
N ILE A 632 5.40 1.61 11.20
CA ILE A 632 6.26 1.07 10.13
C ILE A 632 7.16 -0.05 10.65
N HIS A 633 7.67 0.04 11.88
CA HIS A 633 8.54 -0.99 12.47
C HIS A 633 7.76 -2.21 12.94
N ALA A 634 6.48 -2.06 13.30
CA ALA A 634 5.60 -3.18 13.62
C ALA A 634 5.07 -3.88 12.36
N PHE A 635 4.95 -3.15 11.24
CA PHE A 635 4.38 -3.61 9.99
C PHE A 635 4.96 -4.96 9.55
N ASP A 636 4.05 -5.93 9.29
CA ASP A 636 4.39 -7.21 8.67
C ASP A 636 5.43 -8.07 9.42
N THR A 637 5.67 -7.76 10.70
CA THR A 637 6.60 -8.47 11.60
C THR A 637 6.25 -9.96 11.73
N TRP A 638 4.98 -10.31 11.50
CA TRP A 638 4.48 -11.69 11.52
C TRP A 638 5.17 -12.63 10.52
N LYS A 639 5.75 -12.13 9.42
CA LYS A 639 6.42 -12.97 8.41
C LYS A 639 7.73 -13.62 8.88
N LEU A 640 8.19 -13.32 10.09
CA LEU A 640 9.50 -13.74 10.63
C LEU A 640 9.53 -15.15 11.26
N THR A 641 8.46 -15.94 11.20
CA THR A 641 8.51 -17.32 11.70
C THR A 641 9.31 -18.24 10.74
N GLY A 642 10.51 -18.63 11.17
CA GLY A 642 11.43 -19.54 10.49
C GLY A 642 12.40 -18.81 9.54
N THR A 643 13.70 -18.83 9.82
CA THR A 643 14.71 -18.13 9.00
C THR A 643 15.38 -19.01 7.94
N HIS A 644 15.31 -20.34 8.09
CA HIS A 644 15.99 -21.29 7.22
C HIS A 644 15.17 -22.57 7.07
N GLY A 645 15.32 -23.29 5.95
CA GLY A 645 14.78 -24.63 5.78
C GLY A 645 13.26 -24.66 5.53
N HIS A 646 12.61 -25.72 6.00
CA HIS A 646 11.19 -26.00 5.78
C HIS A 646 10.37 -25.63 7.02
N THR A 647 9.25 -24.95 6.82
CA THR A 647 8.23 -24.72 7.84
C THR A 647 6.95 -25.47 7.43
N PRO A 648 6.40 -26.36 8.27
CA PRO A 648 5.13 -27.00 8.00
C PRO A 648 4.00 -25.98 7.87
N ARG A 649 2.88 -26.40 7.28
CA ARG A 649 1.63 -25.67 7.45
C ARG A 649 1.27 -25.65 8.94
N VAL A 650 1.01 -24.48 9.52
CA VAL A 650 0.54 -24.37 10.91
C VAL A 650 -0.95 -24.08 10.89
N MET A 651 -1.73 -25.01 11.42
CA MET A 651 -3.18 -24.88 11.57
C MET A 651 -3.52 -24.65 13.03
N VAL A 652 -4.31 -23.60 13.29
CA VAL A 652 -4.93 -23.34 14.58
C VAL A 652 -6.42 -23.62 14.43
N ASP A 653 -6.89 -24.71 15.05
CA ASP A 653 -8.16 -25.34 14.71
C ASP A 653 -8.26 -25.59 13.19
N ASP A 654 -9.20 -24.94 12.50
CA ASP A 654 -9.40 -25.03 11.04
C ASP A 654 -8.82 -23.84 10.25
N LEU A 655 -8.22 -22.87 10.94
CA LEU A 655 -7.54 -21.73 10.32
C LEU A 655 -6.08 -22.06 10.01
N VAL A 656 -5.65 -21.84 8.77
CA VAL A 656 -4.24 -21.90 8.40
C VAL A 656 -3.57 -20.59 8.79
N LEU A 657 -2.82 -20.62 9.89
CA LEU A 657 -2.12 -19.47 10.43
C LEU A 657 -0.82 -19.21 9.64
N LEU A 658 -0.11 -20.27 9.26
CA LEU A 658 1.08 -20.20 8.41
C LEU A 658 0.96 -21.23 7.28
N ARG A 659 1.19 -20.79 6.05
CA ARG A 659 1.32 -21.67 4.89
C ARG A 659 2.63 -22.46 4.98
N ARG A 660 2.63 -23.68 4.43
CA ARG A 660 3.85 -24.46 4.25
C ARG A 660 4.83 -23.66 3.39
N SER A 661 6.06 -23.52 3.88
CA SER A 661 7.08 -22.69 3.24
C SER A 661 8.48 -23.31 3.31
N TRP A 662 9.34 -22.91 2.37
CA TRP A 662 10.73 -23.31 2.28
C TRP A 662 11.61 -22.10 2.04
N ARG A 663 12.81 -22.08 2.63
CA ARG A 663 13.78 -20.99 2.50
C ARG A 663 15.15 -21.58 2.15
N CYS A 664 15.75 -21.04 1.09
CA CYS A 664 17.08 -21.38 0.60
C CYS A 664 17.69 -20.17 -0.12
N THR A 665 18.85 -20.34 -0.72
CA THR A 665 19.52 -19.36 -1.58
C THR A 665 19.39 -19.74 -3.06
N VAL A 666 19.62 -18.78 -3.96
CA VAL A 666 19.69 -19.05 -5.40
C VAL A 666 20.70 -20.15 -5.72
N ALA A 667 21.86 -20.15 -5.07
CA ALA A 667 22.89 -21.17 -5.26
C ALA A 667 22.37 -22.58 -4.92
N GLU A 668 21.69 -22.75 -3.79
CA GLU A 668 21.15 -24.03 -3.32
C GLU A 668 20.05 -24.59 -4.23
N THR A 669 19.36 -23.75 -5.00
CA THR A 669 18.41 -24.23 -6.02
C THR A 669 19.10 -25.05 -7.11
N GLY A 670 20.34 -24.69 -7.47
CA GLY A 670 21.05 -25.24 -8.62
C GLY A 670 20.51 -24.81 -10.00
N LEU A 671 19.49 -23.94 -10.05
CA LEU A 671 18.75 -23.63 -11.29
C LEU A 671 19.37 -22.48 -12.11
N ALA A 672 20.06 -21.54 -11.47
CA ALA A 672 20.53 -20.31 -12.12
C ALA A 672 21.52 -20.56 -13.28
N ALA A 673 22.39 -21.57 -13.11
CA ALA A 673 23.42 -21.95 -14.06
C ALA A 673 22.90 -22.83 -15.22
N VAL A 674 21.69 -23.37 -15.14
CA VAL A 674 21.17 -24.32 -16.13
C VAL A 674 20.84 -23.61 -17.46
N THR A 675 21.34 -24.18 -18.56
CA THR A 675 21.15 -23.66 -19.91
C THR A 675 20.35 -24.64 -20.76
N GLY A 676 19.72 -24.16 -21.84
CA GLY A 676 18.74 -24.94 -22.59
C GLY A 676 17.36 -24.98 -21.94
N GLU A 677 16.30 -25.07 -22.74
CA GLU A 677 14.93 -25.00 -22.23
C GLU A 677 14.49 -26.30 -21.54
N ARG A 678 14.79 -27.43 -22.18
CA ARG A 678 14.52 -28.78 -21.69
C ARG A 678 15.26 -29.07 -20.38
N GLU A 679 16.56 -28.76 -20.33
CA GLU A 679 17.35 -28.99 -19.12
C GLU A 679 16.89 -28.12 -17.96
N ARG A 680 16.51 -26.86 -18.22
CA ARG A 680 15.90 -26.01 -17.18
C ARG A 680 14.61 -26.61 -16.63
N TYR A 681 13.77 -27.17 -17.49
CA TYR A 681 12.54 -27.81 -17.07
C TYR A 681 12.81 -29.06 -16.22
N LEU A 682 13.67 -29.97 -16.69
CA LEU A 682 14.07 -31.16 -15.92
C LEU A 682 14.71 -30.78 -14.58
N ALA A 683 15.59 -29.77 -14.56
CA ALA A 683 16.21 -29.29 -13.33
C ALA A 683 15.19 -28.71 -12.34
N ALA A 684 14.21 -27.95 -12.84
CA ALA A 684 13.13 -27.42 -12.00
C ALA A 684 12.24 -28.54 -11.43
N ARG A 685 11.90 -29.56 -12.23
CA ARG A 685 11.17 -30.77 -11.77
C ARG A 685 11.96 -31.51 -10.68
N ALA A 686 13.23 -31.81 -10.94
CA ALA A 686 14.11 -32.50 -9.99
C ALA A 686 14.29 -31.69 -8.69
N TRP A 687 14.36 -30.37 -8.79
CA TRP A 687 14.41 -29.49 -7.61
C TRP A 687 13.12 -29.54 -6.79
N ALA A 688 11.96 -29.44 -7.43
CA ALA A 688 10.67 -29.53 -6.77
C ALA A 688 10.47 -30.89 -6.07
N HIS A 689 10.80 -31.99 -6.76
CA HIS A 689 10.76 -33.35 -6.21
C HIS A 689 11.67 -33.51 -4.99
N ARG A 690 12.94 -33.06 -5.10
CA ARG A 690 13.92 -33.14 -4.00
C ARG A 690 13.42 -32.48 -2.71
N LEU A 691 12.67 -31.40 -2.82
CA LEU A 691 12.15 -30.64 -1.67
C LEU A 691 10.71 -31.02 -1.29
N GLY A 692 10.06 -31.91 -2.03
CA GLY A 692 8.64 -32.25 -1.85
C GLY A 692 7.72 -31.04 -2.05
N LEU A 693 8.02 -30.17 -3.02
CA LEU A 693 7.20 -29.00 -3.30
C LEU A 693 5.88 -29.41 -3.97
N PRO A 694 4.75 -28.75 -3.65
CA PRO A 694 3.54 -28.83 -4.45
C PRO A 694 3.79 -28.37 -5.89
N GLU A 695 2.97 -28.83 -6.82
CA GLU A 695 3.05 -28.43 -8.24
C GLU A 695 2.93 -26.91 -8.44
N ARG A 696 2.16 -26.25 -7.58
CA ARG A 696 1.88 -24.81 -7.68
C ARG A 696 2.34 -24.11 -6.40
N VAL A 697 3.21 -23.11 -6.57
CA VAL A 697 3.82 -22.37 -5.46
C VAL A 697 3.94 -20.88 -5.79
N PHE A 698 4.14 -20.08 -4.76
CA PHE A 698 4.63 -18.70 -4.88
C PHE A 698 6.10 -18.65 -4.47
N ILE A 699 6.96 -18.09 -5.32
CA ILE A 699 8.39 -17.93 -5.05
C ILE A 699 8.74 -16.44 -4.99
N ARG A 700 9.28 -15.99 -3.85
CA ARG A 700 9.86 -14.66 -3.68
C ARG A 700 11.38 -14.77 -3.65
N VAL A 701 12.05 -13.96 -4.47
CA VAL A 701 13.51 -13.75 -4.39
C VAL A 701 13.76 -12.45 -3.64
N SER A 702 14.80 -12.38 -2.81
CA SER A 702 15.07 -11.22 -1.94
C SER A 702 15.29 -9.90 -2.70
N THR A 703 15.72 -9.99 -3.96
CA THR A 703 15.88 -8.84 -4.87
C THR A 703 14.56 -8.37 -5.49
N GLU A 704 13.47 -9.13 -5.33
CA GLU A 704 12.15 -8.86 -5.87
C GLU A 704 11.17 -8.45 -4.77
N ILE A 705 10.31 -7.46 -5.08
CA ILE A 705 9.35 -6.93 -4.10
C ILE A 705 8.18 -7.90 -3.89
N LYS A 706 7.70 -8.55 -4.95
CA LYS A 706 6.51 -9.41 -4.91
C LYS A 706 6.83 -10.85 -5.32
N PRO A 707 6.18 -11.85 -4.72
CA PRO A 707 6.35 -13.25 -5.12
C PRO A 707 5.82 -13.48 -6.55
N CYS A 708 6.38 -14.47 -7.23
CA CYS A 708 5.95 -14.98 -8.53
C CYS A 708 5.23 -16.31 -8.36
N TYR A 709 4.08 -16.46 -9.02
CA TYR A 709 3.42 -17.76 -9.17
C TYR A 709 4.26 -18.64 -10.10
N ILE A 710 4.47 -19.90 -9.70
CA ILE A 710 5.15 -20.91 -10.47
C ILE A 710 4.32 -22.19 -10.45
N ASP A 711 4.07 -22.74 -11.63
CA ASP A 711 3.53 -24.07 -11.84
C ASP A 711 4.66 -24.96 -12.40
N PHE A 712 5.10 -25.95 -11.63
CA PHE A 712 6.20 -26.85 -12.01
C PHE A 712 5.82 -27.83 -13.13
N THR A 713 4.55 -27.95 -13.49
CA THR A 713 4.15 -28.66 -14.71
C THR A 713 4.43 -27.83 -15.95
N SER A 714 4.48 -26.50 -15.83
CA SER A 714 4.54 -25.57 -16.96
C SER A 714 5.97 -25.25 -17.42
N PRO A 715 6.33 -25.53 -18.69
CA PRO A 715 7.67 -25.23 -19.20
C PRO A 715 7.96 -23.72 -19.28
N VAL A 716 6.94 -22.87 -19.45
CA VAL A 716 7.15 -21.42 -19.45
C VAL A 716 7.43 -20.88 -18.05
N TYR A 717 6.77 -21.38 -17.01
CA TYR A 717 7.01 -20.92 -15.64
C TYR A 717 8.35 -21.44 -15.09
N ALA A 718 8.78 -22.65 -15.45
CA ALA A 718 10.15 -23.10 -15.19
C ALA A 718 11.19 -22.16 -15.81
N ARG A 719 10.97 -21.72 -17.05
CA ARG A 719 11.84 -20.73 -17.72
C ARG A 719 11.83 -19.37 -17.00
N VAL A 720 10.66 -18.86 -16.61
CA VAL A 720 10.51 -17.62 -15.82
C VAL A 720 11.33 -17.71 -14.53
N LEU A 721 11.19 -18.82 -13.79
CA LEU A 721 11.92 -19.08 -12.55
C LEU A 721 13.43 -19.04 -12.77
N CYS A 722 13.96 -19.82 -13.72
CA CYS A 722 15.40 -19.86 -13.98
C CYS A 722 15.97 -18.49 -14.38
N ASN A 723 15.22 -17.69 -15.15
CA ASN A 723 15.65 -16.35 -15.54
C ASN A 723 15.66 -15.39 -14.33
N MET A 724 14.61 -15.44 -13.49
CA MET A 724 14.53 -14.64 -12.25
C MET A 724 15.69 -14.95 -11.30
N LEU A 725 15.95 -16.24 -11.05
CA LEU A 725 17.04 -16.68 -10.18
C LEU A 725 18.42 -16.26 -10.73
N ARG A 726 18.63 -16.34 -12.04
CA ARG A 726 19.89 -15.89 -12.67
C ARG A 726 20.15 -14.40 -12.47
N SER A 727 19.12 -13.58 -12.52
CA SER A 727 19.25 -12.12 -12.37
C SER A 727 19.54 -11.68 -10.93
N ALA A 728 19.20 -12.48 -9.92
CA ALA A 728 19.29 -12.09 -8.52
C ALA A 728 20.69 -12.29 -7.88
N GLY A 729 21.53 -13.15 -8.48
CA GLY A 729 22.84 -13.51 -7.91
C GLY A 729 22.76 -14.70 -6.93
N PRO A 730 23.89 -15.39 -6.66
CA PRO A 730 23.91 -16.69 -5.97
C PRO A 730 23.47 -16.61 -4.50
N ASP A 731 23.77 -15.52 -3.81
CA ASP A 731 23.52 -15.34 -2.37
C ASP A 731 22.11 -14.78 -2.08
N ALA A 732 21.33 -14.45 -3.12
CA ALA A 732 19.99 -13.96 -2.93
C ALA A 732 19.10 -15.01 -2.28
N GLY A 733 18.33 -14.61 -1.27
CA GLY A 733 17.39 -15.48 -0.57
C GLY A 733 16.19 -15.82 -1.45
N VAL A 734 15.73 -17.06 -1.36
CA VAL A 734 14.57 -17.61 -2.07
C VAL A 734 13.61 -18.18 -1.04
N THR A 735 12.41 -17.61 -0.97
CA THR A 735 11.31 -18.11 -0.15
C THR A 735 10.23 -18.70 -1.06
N ILE A 736 9.91 -19.97 -0.84
CA ILE A 736 8.80 -20.67 -1.50
C ILE A 736 7.66 -20.80 -0.49
N SER A 737 6.44 -20.50 -0.91
CA SER A 737 5.20 -20.79 -0.18
C SER A 737 4.31 -21.66 -1.07
N GLU A 738 3.62 -22.62 -0.48
CA GLU A 738 2.54 -23.33 -1.18
C GLU A 738 1.48 -22.34 -1.72
N MET A 739 0.85 -22.69 -2.84
CA MET A 739 -0.34 -21.98 -3.31
C MET A 739 -1.55 -22.46 -2.51
N LEU A 740 -2.05 -21.59 -1.63
CA LEU A 740 -3.27 -21.83 -0.87
C LEU A 740 -4.03 -20.51 -0.69
N PRO A 741 -5.29 -20.36 -1.14
CA PRO A 741 -6.12 -21.37 -1.82
C PRO A 741 -5.55 -21.85 -3.15
N THR A 742 -5.83 -23.09 -3.52
CA THR A 742 -5.61 -23.60 -4.88
C THR A 742 -6.71 -23.08 -5.83
N PRO A 743 -6.53 -23.13 -7.17
CA PRO A 743 -7.56 -22.70 -8.12
C PRO A 743 -8.92 -23.38 -7.97
N ASP A 744 -8.94 -24.63 -7.51
CA ASP A 744 -10.17 -25.38 -7.23
C ASP A 744 -10.87 -24.91 -5.95
N GLN A 745 -10.17 -24.18 -5.07
CA GLN A 745 -10.69 -23.57 -3.84
C GLN A 745 -11.00 -22.07 -4.02
N ALA A 746 -10.93 -21.56 -5.25
CA ALA A 746 -11.31 -20.19 -5.59
C ALA A 746 -12.84 -20.07 -5.70
N TRP A 747 -13.49 -19.70 -4.60
CA TRP A 747 -14.95 -19.63 -4.50
C TRP A 747 -15.57 -18.50 -5.34
N LEU A 748 -14.87 -17.37 -5.44
CA LEU A 748 -15.40 -16.14 -6.03
C LEU A 748 -15.66 -16.32 -7.52
N THR A 749 -16.93 -16.29 -7.92
CA THR A 749 -17.33 -16.51 -9.31
C THR A 749 -17.67 -15.18 -9.98
N GLY A 750 -17.27 -15.01 -11.24
CA GLY A 750 -17.63 -13.87 -12.08
C GLY A 750 -18.94 -14.10 -12.84
N HIS A 751 -19.49 -13.03 -13.44
CA HIS A 751 -20.65 -13.10 -14.34
C HIS A 751 -20.47 -14.06 -15.54
N ASP A 752 -19.23 -14.40 -15.89
CA ASP A 752 -18.84 -15.34 -16.94
C ASP A 752 -18.65 -16.78 -16.42
N GLY A 753 -18.99 -17.06 -15.16
CA GLY A 753 -18.84 -18.37 -14.52
C GLY A 753 -17.40 -18.75 -14.17
N LYS A 754 -16.43 -17.85 -14.38
CA LYS A 754 -15.03 -18.12 -14.05
C LYS A 754 -14.75 -17.89 -12.57
N ARG A 755 -13.82 -18.68 -12.04
CA ARG A 755 -13.36 -18.59 -10.64
C ARG A 755 -12.16 -17.67 -10.53
N HIS A 756 -12.19 -16.76 -9.57
CA HIS A 756 -11.15 -15.76 -9.34
C HIS A 756 -10.49 -15.98 -7.98
N THR A 757 -9.16 -15.83 -7.90
CA THR A 757 -8.51 -15.72 -6.60
C THR A 757 -9.02 -14.46 -5.90
N SER A 758 -9.19 -14.55 -4.59
CA SER A 758 -9.70 -13.45 -3.77
C SER A 758 -9.10 -13.44 -2.37
N GLU A 759 -9.17 -12.29 -1.71
CA GLU A 759 -8.66 -12.01 -0.37
C GLU A 759 -9.59 -10.99 0.29
N LEU A 760 -9.99 -11.27 1.53
CA LEU A 760 -10.84 -10.41 2.34
C LEU A 760 -9.96 -9.66 3.35
N ARG A 761 -9.88 -8.34 3.19
CA ARG A 761 -9.25 -7.41 4.11
C ARG A 761 -10.25 -6.94 5.14
N LEU A 762 -9.94 -7.12 6.42
CA LEU A 762 -10.79 -6.75 7.55
C LEU A 762 -10.11 -5.64 8.37
N HIS A 763 -10.89 -4.94 9.20
CA HIS A 763 -10.39 -4.15 10.32
C HIS A 763 -10.84 -4.78 11.62
N ILE A 764 -9.91 -5.39 12.34
CA ILE A 764 -10.12 -5.96 13.66
C ILE A 764 -9.68 -4.93 14.70
N VAL A 765 -10.54 -4.71 15.69
CA VAL A 765 -10.35 -3.72 16.75
C VAL A 765 -10.16 -4.42 18.08
N ASP A 766 -9.09 -4.07 18.78
CA ASP A 766 -8.93 -4.41 20.18
C ASP A 766 -9.98 -3.68 21.02
N ALA A 767 -10.81 -4.43 21.75
CA ALA A 767 -11.80 -3.84 22.64
C ALA A 767 -11.16 -3.13 23.85
N VAL A 768 -9.88 -3.39 24.15
CA VAL A 768 -9.11 -2.64 25.14
C VAL A 768 -8.66 -1.30 24.55
N ASP A 769 -8.90 -0.22 25.28
CA ASP A 769 -8.43 1.12 24.90
C ASP A 769 -6.91 1.27 25.15
N ALA A 770 -6.22 2.03 24.30
CA ALA A 770 -4.77 2.24 24.42
C ALA A 770 -4.40 3.28 25.51
N VAL A 771 -5.32 4.18 25.80
CA VAL A 771 -5.19 5.25 26.82
C VAL A 771 -6.14 4.92 27.97
N ASP A 772 -5.75 5.24 29.21
CA ASP A 772 -6.70 5.21 30.32
C ASP A 772 -7.86 6.14 29.98
N SER A 773 -9.09 5.69 30.19
CA SER A 773 -10.26 6.57 30.15
C SER A 773 -10.13 7.60 31.28
N VAL A 774 -9.39 8.68 31.02
CA VAL A 774 -9.47 9.88 31.82
C VAL A 774 -10.87 10.40 31.55
N GLY A 775 -11.78 10.19 32.52
CA GLY A 775 -13.14 10.70 32.43
C GLY A 775 -13.14 12.18 32.06
N PRO A 776 -14.19 12.70 31.40
CA PRO A 776 -14.24 14.10 31.01
C PRO A 776 -14.19 14.97 32.28
N GLY A 777 -13.03 15.58 32.55
CA GLY A 777 -12.86 16.50 33.66
C GLY A 777 -11.42 16.65 34.13
N ARG A 778 -10.72 17.66 33.61
CA ARG A 778 -10.62 18.95 34.30
C ARG A 778 -10.39 20.10 33.33
#